data_AF-A0A954VA64-F1
#
_entry.id   AF-A0A954VA64-F1
#
_cell.length_a   1.000
_cell.length_b   1.000
_cell.length_c   1.000
_cell.angle_alpha   90.00
_cell.angle_beta   90.00
_cell.angle_gamma   90.00
#
_symmetry.space_group_name_H-M   'P 1'
#
loop_
_entity.id
_entity.type
_entity.pdbx_description
1 polymer ?
#
loop_
_entity_poly.entity_id
_entity_poly.type
_entity_poly.pdbx_seq_one_letter_code
_entity_poly.pdbx_strand_id
1 'polypeptide(L)'
;MIRRQEHLSQARRKSLRHPFSTRTHQRRKERRLRTAEPLEQRRLLACDGFVEHDLFTDVSSTIEVLTPTGASESVALNGTMKIDVCFEGPLEGDAKDDDGDGLDEVQTEIVAMDLTGTSSLGPVKVTLNPDIASRGLLTEQVDVTTGRLDVAPFGPGTADASFEVWVELTVNTAAGGPIVLRNLQPKHMSTTMMTKPPLGGVTFNGPDTVELVRASEWPRGDYNHNGKVDAADYTVWKDDFNSTMKLDADGNGSGKVDAADYTVWKDNFGQMVMPSGYKLGKTTNTPVPRDVFVEHDHFTETHATIRFVDDDGGEEMVELTGPTWIDVFFEGPNEGDAHDNDGDGMDEVVTKFMDLDLHGVTAAGPVTVTLNPNAMSTGVIKELANNNPGRLDLDPFHPGDADSWFSLFLNITIETVNGPVTLVNHDPKHMHSIITEKPPGIGETYESPETIRLYFQDGRPTNISLGAASHTPRPHFIEHDRFEETQAMFTLIGPDNTEEMINLAGPTAVDVWFENREGEAHDDDGDGLDEVMTKMVDLDLQGLSSQGPIFVSLNPDIMSTGVIMEKVNNTPGILDVDPFAPGDANSWFDLYLQFTVLLADGRTLVLHNKDPKQMHAMITNKPPGEGDTYENPERIELFLPNGEPSGYFLGPGKHIPNPRDHFVEHDVFDNTDAQINLLGPDGFSENINLTGPTKIDVWFELDEGKAQDDDGDGRDEVMTKVIELDLNGTSSLGPVHIGLNPDIMSTGEIEELVNNTPGTLDLDPFAPGDAASLFNMFLEITVDTPNGLVVLVNRSPKVMRETITEKPPGEGNPYESPTTIPLFFKDSGQLSPYSLGPGTHTPTPGHFVEHDHFPETQAMFTLIAPNGTEEMINLVGPTSVDVWFEDAEGEAHDDDGDGLDEVMTKMVQLDLQGLSSQGPIFVGLNPDIMSTGVIMEKVNNTPGVLDLDPFAPGDANSWFDL
;
A
#
# COMPACT_ATOMS: atom_id res chain seq x y z
N MET A 1 34.79 -71.34 -70.24
CA MET A 1 36.16 -71.53 -70.76
C MET A 1 37.02 -70.35 -70.26
N ILE A 2 38.22 -70.54 -69.72
CA ILE A 2 39.42 -70.71 -70.55
C ILE A 2 39.60 -69.45 -71.42
N ARG A 3 40.65 -68.64 -71.15
CA ARG A 3 41.65 -68.49 -72.22
C ARG A 3 41.90 -69.92 -72.62
N ARG A 4 41.85 -70.20 -73.92
CA ARG A 4 42.68 -71.31 -74.37
C ARG A 4 44.11 -70.92 -74.00
N GLN A 5 44.49 -71.41 -72.82
CA GLN A 5 45.80 -71.55 -72.19
C GLN A 5 46.72 -70.34 -72.03
N GLU A 6 47.21 -70.25 -70.79
CA GLU A 6 48.62 -70.11 -70.37
C GLU A 6 49.43 -68.81 -70.53
N HIS A 7 50.21 -68.56 -69.46
CA HIS A 7 51.49 -67.87 -69.44
C HIS A 7 51.55 -66.33 -69.46
N LEU A 8 52.31 -65.84 -68.46
CA LEU A 8 53.25 -64.68 -68.47
C LEU A 8 52.60 -63.29 -68.61
N SER A 9 53.00 -62.23 -67.89
CA SER A 9 54.15 -61.97 -67.04
C SER A 9 53.95 -60.63 -66.31
N GLN A 10 54.45 -60.57 -65.07
CA GLN A 10 55.32 -59.52 -64.51
C GLN A 10 55.08 -58.04 -64.89
N ALA A 11 54.92 -57.18 -63.88
CA ALA A 11 55.98 -56.27 -63.41
C ALA A 11 55.79 -54.82 -63.94
N ARG A 12 56.16 -53.73 -63.26
CA ARG A 12 57.02 -53.50 -62.09
C ARG A 12 56.94 -52.00 -61.76
N ARG A 13 57.01 -51.68 -60.45
CA ARG A 13 57.93 -50.70 -59.80
C ARG A 13 57.75 -49.20 -60.09
N LYS A 14 58.13 -48.27 -59.19
CA LYS A 14 58.87 -48.29 -57.91
C LYS A 14 58.60 -46.94 -57.24
N SER A 15 58.27 -46.92 -55.94
CA SER A 15 59.14 -46.48 -54.82
C SER A 15 59.88 -45.15 -54.99
N LEU A 16 59.71 -44.24 -54.03
CA LEU A 16 60.78 -43.73 -53.17
C LEU A 16 60.22 -42.95 -51.97
N ARG A 17 60.93 -43.07 -50.84
CA ARG A 17 60.61 -42.55 -49.50
C ARG A 17 60.95 -41.06 -49.35
N HIS A 18 60.19 -40.39 -48.47
CA HIS A 18 60.44 -39.31 -47.47
C HIS A 18 61.76 -38.48 -47.52
N PRO A 19 61.83 -37.22 -47.00
CA PRO A 19 61.20 -36.79 -45.71
C PRO A 19 60.86 -35.27 -45.46
N PHE A 20 60.33 -35.02 -44.25
CA PHE A 20 60.37 -33.81 -43.38
C PHE A 20 59.45 -32.57 -43.59
N SER A 21 58.55 -32.40 -42.60
CA SER A 21 58.28 -31.22 -41.74
C SER A 21 57.90 -29.86 -42.35
N THR A 22 56.67 -29.37 -42.08
CA THR A 22 56.35 -28.39 -41.01
C THR A 22 54.84 -28.09 -40.97
N ARG A 23 54.34 -27.76 -39.76
CA ARG A 23 53.09 -27.02 -39.43
C ARG A 23 52.72 -26.00 -40.53
N THR A 24 51.48 -25.72 -40.90
CA THR A 24 50.36 -25.19 -40.09
C THR A 24 49.14 -25.02 -41.02
N HIS A 25 47.94 -25.05 -40.44
CA HIS A 25 46.69 -24.48 -40.95
C HIS A 25 45.95 -25.11 -42.15
N GLN A 26 44.64 -25.20 -41.92
CA GLN A 26 43.51 -25.23 -42.86
C GLN A 26 43.04 -26.56 -43.46
N ARG A 27 41.71 -26.74 -43.29
CA ARG A 27 40.76 -27.57 -44.07
C ARG A 27 40.60 -29.03 -43.64
N ARG A 28 39.87 -29.16 -42.53
CA ARG A 28 38.76 -30.10 -42.37
C ARG A 28 37.66 -29.71 -43.39
N LYS A 29 37.57 -30.42 -44.52
CA LYS A 29 36.37 -30.45 -45.37
C LYS A 29 36.43 -31.72 -46.22
N GLU A 30 35.26 -32.35 -46.37
CA GLU A 30 34.97 -33.51 -47.22
C GLU A 30 35.17 -34.90 -46.61
N ARG A 31 34.18 -35.32 -45.82
CA ARG A 31 33.65 -36.67 -45.97
C ARG A 31 32.17 -36.57 -46.32
N ARG A 32 31.90 -36.67 -47.63
CA ARG A 32 30.56 -36.71 -48.23
C ARG A 32 29.85 -38.02 -47.88
N LEU A 33 28.55 -37.87 -47.63
CA LEU A 33 27.43 -38.71 -48.08
C LEU A 33 27.67 -40.24 -48.09
N ARG A 34 27.06 -40.91 -47.12
CA ARG A 34 26.25 -42.09 -47.43
C ARG A 34 24.79 -41.65 -47.42
N THR A 35 24.15 -41.85 -48.57
CA THR A 35 22.73 -41.72 -48.83
C THR A 35 21.93 -42.59 -47.85
N ALA A 36 21.03 -41.96 -47.10
CA ALA A 36 19.97 -42.64 -46.36
C ALA A 36 19.03 -43.34 -47.36
N GLU A 37 18.63 -44.56 -47.04
CA GLU A 37 17.53 -45.25 -47.71
C GLU A 37 16.20 -44.51 -47.45
N PRO A 38 15.17 -44.66 -48.32
CA PRO A 38 13.87 -44.01 -48.13
C PRO A 38 13.17 -44.48 -46.84
N LEU A 39 12.56 -43.50 -46.15
CA LEU A 39 11.90 -43.54 -44.83
C LEU A 39 10.66 -44.45 -44.70
N GLU A 40 10.42 -45.44 -45.57
CA GLU A 40 9.12 -46.15 -45.59
C GLU A 40 9.06 -47.45 -44.76
N GLN A 41 10.14 -47.88 -44.11
CA GLN A 41 10.13 -49.12 -43.31
C GLN A 41 11.09 -49.05 -42.11
N ARG A 42 10.72 -48.30 -41.06
CA ARG A 42 11.24 -48.54 -39.70
C ARG A 42 10.11 -48.41 -38.67
N ARG A 43 9.74 -49.60 -38.15
CA ARG A 43 9.06 -49.92 -36.88
C ARG A 43 7.80 -49.11 -36.57
N LEU A 44 6.69 -49.56 -37.17
CA LEU A 44 5.38 -49.52 -36.51
C LEU A 44 5.51 -50.12 -35.09
N LEU A 45 4.74 -49.59 -34.13
CA LEU A 45 4.26 -50.33 -32.95
C LEU A 45 4.20 -51.83 -33.23
N ALA A 46 4.71 -52.66 -32.31
CA ALA A 46 4.48 -54.09 -32.34
C ALA A 46 3.01 -54.35 -32.00
N CYS A 47 2.12 -54.00 -32.92
CA CYS A 47 0.69 -54.15 -32.78
C CYS A 47 0.33 -55.59 -33.11
N ASP A 48 -0.16 -56.33 -32.11
CA ASP A 48 -0.66 -57.70 -32.31
C ASP A 48 -2.08 -57.71 -32.93
N GLY A 49 -2.73 -56.54 -33.09
CA GLY A 49 -4.08 -56.33 -33.62
C GLY A 49 -4.19 -55.38 -34.83
N PHE A 50 -5.36 -54.73 -34.99
CA PHE A 50 -5.67 -53.84 -36.12
C PHE A 50 -5.01 -52.45 -35.97
N VAL A 51 -4.30 -51.96 -36.99
CA VAL A 51 -3.71 -50.62 -37.01
C VAL A 51 -4.49 -49.70 -37.93
N GLU A 52 -4.96 -48.58 -37.39
CA GLU A 52 -5.59 -47.51 -38.15
C GLU A 52 -4.61 -46.36 -38.40
N HIS A 53 -4.82 -45.62 -39.49
CA HIS A 53 -3.95 -44.56 -39.97
C HIS A 53 -4.74 -43.25 -40.15
N ASP A 54 -4.64 -42.35 -39.19
CA ASP A 54 -5.32 -41.06 -39.18
C ASP A 54 -4.43 -39.97 -39.79
N LEU A 55 -4.92 -39.33 -40.87
CA LEU A 55 -4.21 -38.25 -41.57
C LEU A 55 -4.87 -36.89 -41.29
N PHE A 56 -4.09 -35.99 -40.70
CA PHE A 56 -4.47 -34.60 -40.44
C PHE A 56 -3.77 -33.68 -41.45
N THR A 57 -4.55 -33.00 -42.28
CA THR A 57 -4.01 -32.17 -43.39
C THR A 57 -3.92 -30.69 -43.08
N ASP A 58 -4.59 -30.24 -42.01
CA ASP A 58 -4.68 -28.84 -41.59
C ASP A 58 -4.29 -28.71 -40.09
N VAL A 59 -3.00 -28.91 -39.80
CA VAL A 59 -2.46 -28.79 -38.44
C VAL A 59 -1.81 -27.42 -38.27
N SER A 60 -2.21 -26.67 -37.25
CA SER A 60 -1.62 -25.37 -36.89
C SER A 60 -1.00 -25.41 -35.49
N SER A 61 0.15 -24.77 -35.31
CA SER A 61 0.86 -24.67 -34.02
C SER A 61 1.64 -23.35 -33.93
N THR A 62 2.10 -22.96 -32.75
CA THR A 62 2.95 -21.77 -32.53
C THR A 62 4.21 -22.16 -31.74
N ILE A 63 5.34 -21.53 -32.07
CA ILE A 63 6.61 -21.71 -31.34
C ILE A 63 7.22 -20.34 -30.99
N GLU A 64 7.99 -20.26 -29.92
CA GLU A 64 8.73 -19.02 -29.56
C GLU A 64 10.21 -19.13 -29.92
N VAL A 65 10.64 -18.45 -30.97
CA VAL A 65 12.04 -18.42 -31.37
C VAL A 65 12.75 -17.27 -30.67
N LEU A 66 13.78 -17.57 -29.87
CA LEU A 66 14.65 -16.52 -29.31
C LEU A 66 15.62 -16.00 -30.39
N THR A 67 15.61 -14.68 -30.61
CA THR A 67 16.54 -14.02 -31.52
C THR A 67 17.92 -13.89 -30.88
N PRO A 68 19.01 -13.74 -31.67
CA PRO A 68 20.37 -13.55 -31.16
C PRO A 68 20.56 -12.32 -30.25
N THR A 69 19.60 -11.40 -30.21
CA THR A 69 19.60 -10.22 -29.31
C THR A 69 18.86 -10.47 -28.00
N GLY A 70 18.36 -11.69 -27.76
CA GLY A 70 17.63 -12.07 -26.56
C GLY A 70 16.12 -11.79 -26.59
N ALA A 71 15.59 -11.24 -27.69
CA ALA A 71 14.14 -11.01 -27.83
C ALA A 71 13.42 -12.28 -28.34
N SER A 72 12.26 -12.61 -27.79
CA SER A 72 11.41 -13.72 -28.26
C SER A 72 10.55 -13.32 -29.46
N GLU A 73 10.36 -14.24 -30.40
CA GLU A 73 9.50 -14.09 -31.59
C GLU A 73 8.55 -15.28 -31.68
N SER A 74 7.23 -15.04 -31.66
CA SER A 74 6.22 -16.09 -31.87
C SER A 74 6.06 -16.39 -33.37
N VAL A 75 6.22 -17.66 -33.76
CA VAL A 75 6.16 -18.14 -35.14
C VAL A 75 5.00 -19.11 -35.29
N ALA A 76 4.06 -18.78 -36.17
CA ALA A 76 2.98 -19.67 -36.57
C ALA A 76 3.48 -20.75 -37.55
N LEU A 77 3.12 -21.99 -37.28
CA LEU A 77 3.42 -23.18 -38.08
C LEU A 77 2.14 -23.78 -38.63
N ASN A 78 2.16 -24.22 -39.88
CA ASN A 78 1.07 -24.96 -40.50
C ASN A 78 1.60 -26.15 -41.29
N GLY A 79 0.83 -27.23 -41.35
CA GLY A 79 1.15 -28.38 -42.18
C GLY A 79 0.35 -29.64 -41.87
N THR A 80 0.99 -30.80 -42.00
CA THR A 80 0.32 -32.11 -41.92
C THR A 80 0.89 -32.99 -40.82
N MET A 81 0.05 -33.86 -40.25
CA MET A 81 0.44 -34.87 -39.26
C MET A 81 -0.27 -36.20 -39.56
N LYS A 82 0.36 -37.32 -39.22
CA LYS A 82 -0.23 -38.67 -39.31
C LYS A 82 -0.07 -39.36 -37.97
N ILE A 83 -1.15 -39.93 -37.46
CA ILE A 83 -1.20 -40.71 -36.22
C ILE A 83 -1.63 -42.13 -36.56
N ASP A 84 -0.94 -43.12 -36.01
CA ASP A 84 -1.33 -44.52 -36.07
C ASP A 84 -1.94 -44.92 -34.72
N VAL A 85 -3.06 -45.64 -34.74
CA VAL A 85 -3.75 -46.18 -33.55
C VAL A 85 -3.71 -47.70 -33.62
N CYS A 86 -3.19 -48.33 -32.58
CA CYS A 86 -3.07 -49.78 -32.48
C CYS A 86 -4.17 -50.34 -31.58
N PHE A 87 -5.15 -51.00 -32.19
CA PHE A 87 -6.20 -51.70 -31.47
C PHE A 87 -5.75 -53.09 -31.03
N GLU A 88 -6.21 -53.48 -29.85
CA GLU A 88 -5.81 -54.63 -29.04
C GLU A 88 -6.45 -55.97 -29.49
N GLY A 89 -7.08 -55.98 -30.67
CA GLY A 89 -7.84 -57.10 -31.24
C GLY A 89 -8.04 -57.04 -32.76
N PRO A 90 -8.78 -58.01 -33.35
CA PRO A 90 -8.96 -58.10 -34.81
C PRO A 90 -9.93 -57.07 -35.40
N LEU A 91 -10.67 -56.33 -34.59
CA LEU A 91 -11.61 -55.31 -35.02
C LEU A 91 -11.16 -53.91 -34.57
N GLU A 92 -11.48 -52.91 -35.40
CA GLU A 92 -11.33 -51.50 -35.04
C GLU A 92 -12.25 -51.18 -33.85
N GLY A 93 -11.68 -50.59 -32.80
CA GLY A 93 -12.34 -50.35 -31.52
C GLY A 93 -11.98 -51.34 -30.41
N ASP A 94 -11.32 -52.47 -30.70
CA ASP A 94 -10.92 -53.41 -29.64
C ASP A 94 -9.84 -52.78 -28.74
N ALA A 95 -10.09 -52.75 -27.42
CA ALA A 95 -9.25 -52.12 -26.40
C ALA A 95 -9.09 -53.06 -25.18
N LYS A 96 -8.12 -52.80 -24.31
CA LYS A 96 -7.94 -53.55 -23.04
C LYS A 96 -7.37 -52.65 -21.96
N ASP A 97 -7.82 -52.91 -20.74
CA ASP A 97 -7.17 -52.51 -19.49
C ASP A 97 -5.80 -53.18 -19.32
N ASP A 98 -4.75 -52.49 -19.76
CA ASP A 98 -3.36 -52.99 -19.76
C ASP A 98 -2.62 -52.72 -18.44
N ASP A 99 -3.03 -51.70 -17.68
CA ASP A 99 -2.40 -51.28 -16.43
C ASP A 99 -3.17 -51.67 -15.16
N GLY A 100 -4.40 -52.15 -15.30
CA GLY A 100 -5.25 -52.72 -14.26
C GLY A 100 -6.05 -51.68 -13.47
N ASP A 101 -6.20 -50.46 -13.98
CA ASP A 101 -6.97 -49.38 -13.36
C ASP A 101 -8.49 -49.50 -13.60
N GLY A 102 -8.89 -50.40 -14.50
CA GLY A 102 -10.28 -50.69 -14.85
C GLY A 102 -10.84 -49.86 -16.02
N LEU A 103 -10.01 -49.13 -16.75
CA LEU A 103 -10.33 -48.42 -17.99
C LEU A 103 -9.68 -49.17 -19.16
N ASP A 104 -10.28 -49.15 -20.36
CA ASP A 104 -9.61 -49.74 -21.52
C ASP A 104 -8.70 -48.71 -22.23
N GLU A 105 -7.48 -49.12 -22.60
CA GLU A 105 -6.53 -48.31 -23.37
C GLU A 105 -6.27 -48.85 -24.78
N VAL A 106 -5.84 -47.96 -25.66
CA VAL A 106 -5.13 -48.32 -26.90
C VAL A 106 -3.90 -47.44 -27.14
N GLN A 107 -2.83 -48.05 -27.65
CA GLN A 107 -1.58 -47.34 -27.94
C GLN A 107 -1.68 -46.53 -29.23
N THR A 108 -1.08 -45.35 -29.21
CA THR A 108 -1.02 -44.46 -30.37
C THR A 108 0.41 -43.99 -30.64
N GLU A 109 0.70 -43.63 -31.89
CA GLU A 109 2.00 -43.09 -32.29
C GLU A 109 1.85 -42.03 -33.37
N ILE A 110 2.51 -40.88 -33.21
CA ILE A 110 2.63 -39.91 -34.29
C ILE A 110 3.75 -40.40 -35.21
N VAL A 111 3.38 -40.84 -36.41
CA VAL A 111 4.31 -41.47 -37.36
C VAL A 111 4.82 -40.54 -38.44
N ALA A 112 4.16 -39.39 -38.65
CA ALA A 112 4.66 -38.34 -39.51
C ALA A 112 4.20 -36.95 -39.04
N MET A 113 5.09 -35.97 -39.14
CA MET A 113 4.79 -34.57 -38.90
C MET A 113 5.61 -33.71 -39.88
N ASP A 114 4.95 -32.76 -40.54
CA ASP A 114 5.60 -31.78 -41.42
C ASP A 114 4.90 -30.42 -41.26
N LEU A 115 5.39 -29.61 -40.31
CA LEU A 115 4.89 -28.27 -40.06
C LEU A 115 5.92 -27.23 -40.52
N THR A 116 5.45 -26.14 -41.14
CA THR A 116 6.33 -25.09 -41.67
C THR A 116 5.86 -23.71 -41.26
N GLY A 117 6.81 -22.80 -41.06
CA GLY A 117 6.55 -21.39 -40.77
C GLY A 117 7.74 -20.50 -41.12
N THR A 118 7.64 -19.21 -40.81
CA THR A 118 8.67 -18.21 -41.11
C THR A 118 9.00 -17.39 -39.88
N SER A 119 10.28 -17.36 -39.50
CA SER A 119 10.82 -16.50 -38.45
C SER A 119 11.69 -15.40 -39.04
N SER A 120 12.06 -14.40 -38.23
CA SER A 120 13.06 -13.38 -38.56
C SER A 120 14.45 -13.98 -38.90
N LEU A 121 14.74 -15.20 -38.45
CA LEU A 121 15.99 -15.92 -38.74
C LEU A 121 15.95 -16.70 -40.07
N GLY A 122 14.75 -16.94 -40.61
CA GLY A 122 14.51 -17.66 -41.86
C GLY A 122 13.41 -18.72 -41.77
N PRO A 123 13.22 -19.54 -42.83
CA PRO A 123 12.22 -20.60 -42.86
C PRO A 123 12.43 -21.62 -41.75
N VAL A 124 11.33 -21.95 -41.06
CA VAL A 124 11.26 -22.92 -39.97
C VAL A 124 10.50 -24.15 -40.44
N LYS A 125 11.03 -25.34 -40.12
CA LYS A 125 10.36 -26.62 -40.34
C LYS A 125 10.41 -27.45 -39.07
N VAL A 126 9.28 -28.03 -38.67
CA VAL A 126 9.17 -29.00 -37.57
C VAL A 126 8.80 -30.36 -38.13
N THR A 127 9.60 -31.37 -37.80
CA THR A 127 9.36 -32.78 -38.08
C THR A 127 9.48 -33.59 -36.79
N LEU A 128 9.17 -34.88 -36.83
CA LEU A 128 9.43 -35.75 -35.68
C LEU A 128 10.93 -35.92 -35.43
N ASN A 129 11.30 -36.15 -34.17
CA ASN A 129 12.65 -36.60 -33.83
C ASN A 129 12.88 -37.99 -34.46
N PRO A 130 13.91 -38.19 -35.29
CA PRO A 130 14.14 -39.48 -35.95
C PRO A 130 14.71 -40.56 -35.01
N ASP A 131 15.17 -40.18 -33.82
CA ASP A 131 15.84 -41.08 -32.88
C ASP A 131 14.93 -41.53 -31.72
N ILE A 132 13.78 -40.86 -31.51
CA ILE A 132 12.84 -41.14 -30.40
C ILE A 132 11.42 -41.08 -30.94
N ALA A 133 10.63 -42.11 -30.69
CA ALA A 133 9.24 -42.19 -31.14
C ALA A 133 8.33 -41.27 -30.32
N SER A 134 7.41 -40.57 -30.97
CA SER A 134 6.37 -39.79 -30.30
C SER A 134 5.15 -40.66 -30.06
N ARG A 135 5.05 -41.21 -28.85
CA ARG A 135 4.04 -42.21 -28.47
C ARG A 135 2.95 -41.58 -27.61
N GLY A 136 1.80 -42.23 -27.57
CA GLY A 136 0.65 -41.79 -26.83
C GLY A 136 -0.28 -42.93 -26.42
N LEU A 137 -1.29 -42.57 -25.66
CA LEU A 137 -2.38 -43.46 -25.24
C LEU A 137 -3.72 -42.80 -25.57
N LEU A 138 -4.71 -43.63 -25.88
CA LEU A 138 -6.12 -43.28 -25.80
C LEU A 138 -6.70 -44.10 -24.66
N THR A 139 -7.04 -43.42 -23.57
CA THR A 139 -7.58 -44.02 -22.35
C THR A 139 -9.03 -43.57 -22.19
N GLU A 140 -9.94 -44.50 -21.93
CA GLU A 140 -11.32 -44.15 -21.65
C GLU A 140 -11.45 -43.34 -20.36
N GLN A 141 -12.45 -42.47 -20.26
CA GLN A 141 -12.74 -41.82 -18.98
C GLN A 141 -13.61 -42.68 -18.07
N VAL A 142 -14.35 -43.63 -18.66
CA VAL A 142 -15.25 -44.57 -17.98
C VAL A 142 -15.38 -45.82 -18.85
N ASP A 143 -15.12 -47.00 -18.28
CA ASP A 143 -15.44 -48.29 -18.93
C ASP A 143 -16.95 -48.58 -18.86
N VAL A 144 -17.64 -48.40 -19.97
CA VAL A 144 -19.05 -48.76 -20.21
C VAL A 144 -19.16 -50.11 -20.93
N THR A 145 -18.19 -50.45 -21.78
CA THR A 145 -18.16 -51.61 -22.67
C THR A 145 -16.81 -52.33 -22.65
N THR A 146 -16.52 -53.02 -21.54
CA THR A 146 -15.28 -53.77 -21.33
C THR A 146 -14.78 -54.55 -22.56
N GLY A 147 -13.50 -54.34 -22.89
CA GLY A 147 -12.79 -54.87 -24.04
C GLY A 147 -12.98 -54.07 -25.33
N ARG A 148 -13.53 -52.85 -25.26
CA ARG A 148 -13.91 -52.09 -26.45
C ARG A 148 -14.01 -50.58 -26.20
N LEU A 149 -13.23 -49.81 -26.96
CA LEU A 149 -13.06 -48.36 -26.80
C LEU A 149 -14.41 -47.60 -26.72
N ASP A 150 -14.70 -46.94 -25.61
CA ASP A 150 -15.91 -46.16 -25.32
C ASP A 150 -15.77 -44.70 -25.78
N VAL A 151 -15.51 -44.56 -27.08
CA VAL A 151 -15.56 -43.29 -27.80
C VAL A 151 -16.26 -43.51 -29.14
N ALA A 152 -17.08 -42.56 -29.59
CA ALA A 152 -17.79 -42.73 -30.86
C ALA A 152 -16.77 -42.90 -32.02
N PRO A 153 -17.00 -43.75 -33.03
CA PRO A 153 -18.22 -44.52 -33.31
C PRO A 153 -18.30 -45.88 -32.60
N PHE A 154 -17.34 -46.21 -31.73
CA PHE A 154 -17.22 -47.54 -31.12
C PHE A 154 -18.17 -47.68 -29.92
N GLY A 155 -18.18 -46.74 -28.98
CA GLY A 155 -19.05 -46.77 -27.80
C GLY A 155 -19.54 -45.39 -27.36
N PRO A 156 -20.50 -45.31 -26.42
CA PRO A 156 -20.92 -44.06 -25.81
C PRO A 156 -19.93 -43.65 -24.71
N GLY A 157 -19.24 -42.52 -24.88
CA GLY A 157 -18.29 -42.04 -23.89
C GLY A 157 -17.29 -41.05 -24.46
N THR A 158 -16.24 -40.81 -23.70
CA THR A 158 -15.11 -39.94 -24.01
C THR A 158 -13.81 -40.66 -23.67
N ALA A 159 -12.78 -40.42 -24.46
CA ALA A 159 -11.44 -40.93 -24.21
C ALA A 159 -10.45 -39.77 -24.17
N ASP A 160 -9.50 -39.83 -23.25
CA ASP A 160 -8.37 -38.91 -23.19
C ASP A 160 -7.25 -39.41 -24.09
N ALA A 161 -6.86 -38.58 -25.05
CA ALA A 161 -5.71 -38.79 -25.90
C ALA A 161 -4.52 -38.05 -25.31
N SER A 162 -3.44 -38.76 -25.01
CA SER A 162 -2.17 -38.19 -24.55
C SER A 162 -1.05 -38.57 -25.51
N PHE A 163 -0.07 -37.68 -25.69
CA PHE A 163 1.10 -37.89 -26.52
C PHE A 163 2.33 -37.26 -25.87
N GLU A 164 3.42 -38.03 -25.79
CA GLU A 164 4.75 -37.53 -25.49
C GLU A 164 5.47 -37.24 -26.81
N VAL A 165 5.58 -35.95 -27.14
CA VAL A 165 5.98 -35.56 -28.50
C VAL A 165 7.43 -35.11 -28.56
N TRP A 166 8.19 -35.83 -29.37
CA TRP A 166 9.58 -35.55 -29.71
C TRP A 166 9.67 -34.97 -31.11
N VAL A 167 10.23 -33.76 -31.21
CA VAL A 167 10.31 -33.01 -32.45
C VAL A 167 11.73 -32.63 -32.81
N GLU A 168 11.97 -32.48 -34.09
CA GLU A 168 13.15 -31.88 -34.68
C GLU A 168 12.73 -30.57 -35.38
N LEU A 169 13.25 -29.46 -34.87
CA LEU A 169 13.09 -28.11 -35.41
C LEU A 169 14.30 -27.78 -36.28
N THR A 170 14.07 -27.49 -37.56
CA THR A 170 15.08 -26.98 -38.48
C THR A 170 14.83 -25.49 -38.77
N VAL A 171 15.80 -24.64 -38.41
CA VAL A 171 15.81 -23.20 -38.73
C VAL A 171 16.85 -22.92 -39.80
N ASN A 172 16.41 -22.49 -41.00
CA ASN A 172 17.30 -22.19 -42.11
C ASN A 172 17.80 -20.75 -42.04
N THR A 173 18.98 -20.54 -41.42
CA THR A 173 19.56 -19.20 -41.27
C THR A 173 20.23 -18.70 -42.55
N ALA A 174 20.09 -17.40 -42.84
CA ALA A 174 20.67 -16.77 -44.04
C ALA A 174 22.22 -16.77 -44.10
N ALA A 175 22.91 -17.03 -42.98
CA ALA A 175 24.36 -16.88 -42.86
C ALA A 175 25.14 -18.13 -42.38
N GLY A 176 24.48 -19.24 -41.99
CA GLY A 176 25.16 -20.32 -41.25
C GLY A 176 24.82 -21.78 -41.62
N GLY A 177 23.87 -22.02 -42.52
CA GLY A 177 23.32 -23.37 -42.75
C GLY A 177 22.16 -23.70 -41.78
N PRO A 178 21.48 -24.85 -41.96
CA PRO A 178 20.35 -25.23 -41.11
C PRO A 178 20.81 -25.49 -39.68
N ILE A 179 20.16 -24.84 -38.72
CA ILE A 179 20.26 -25.19 -37.30
C ILE A 179 19.19 -26.25 -37.06
N VAL A 180 19.60 -27.42 -36.55
CA VAL A 180 18.70 -28.52 -36.20
C VAL A 180 18.68 -28.65 -34.69
N LEU A 181 17.49 -28.47 -34.12
CA LEU A 181 17.24 -28.49 -32.69
C LEU A 181 16.22 -29.58 -32.36
N ARG A 182 16.33 -30.16 -31.17
CA ARG A 182 15.38 -31.14 -30.64
C ARG A 182 15.03 -30.79 -29.21
N ASN A 183 13.83 -31.11 -28.78
CA ASN A 183 13.47 -30.97 -27.38
C ASN A 183 14.31 -31.87 -26.48
N LEU A 184 14.60 -31.39 -25.26
CA LEU A 184 15.29 -32.17 -24.22
C LEU A 184 14.34 -33.11 -23.46
N GLN A 185 13.13 -32.64 -23.19
CA GLN A 185 12.06 -33.39 -22.56
C GLN A 185 10.90 -33.51 -23.55
N PRO A 186 10.10 -34.59 -23.51
CA PRO A 186 8.99 -34.72 -24.42
C PRO A 186 8.01 -33.57 -24.18
N LYS A 187 7.37 -33.11 -25.25
CA LYS A 187 6.25 -32.19 -25.09
C LYS A 187 5.02 -33.05 -24.81
N HIS A 188 4.58 -33.07 -23.55
CA HIS A 188 3.31 -33.69 -23.22
C HIS A 188 2.18 -32.90 -23.88
N MET A 189 1.36 -33.61 -24.64
CA MET A 189 0.21 -33.08 -25.37
C MET A 189 -1.01 -33.93 -25.08
N SER A 190 -2.06 -33.35 -24.52
CA SER A 190 -3.29 -34.09 -24.22
C SER A 190 -4.56 -33.36 -24.67
N THR A 191 -5.62 -34.15 -24.89
CA THR A 191 -6.98 -33.66 -25.17
C THR A 191 -8.00 -34.75 -24.91
N THR A 192 -9.18 -34.38 -24.44
CA THR A 192 -10.34 -35.27 -24.41
C THR A 192 -10.99 -35.34 -25.80
N MET A 193 -11.35 -36.53 -26.24
CA MET A 193 -11.99 -36.80 -27.53
C MET A 193 -13.38 -37.40 -27.34
N MET A 194 -14.35 -36.86 -28.09
CA MET A 194 -15.72 -37.39 -28.15
C MET A 194 -15.95 -38.33 -29.33
N THR A 195 -15.07 -38.30 -30.33
CA THR A 195 -15.18 -39.11 -31.56
C THR A 195 -13.80 -39.50 -32.11
N LYS A 196 -13.69 -40.64 -32.78
CA LYS A 196 -12.53 -41.10 -33.55
C LYS A 196 -12.90 -41.33 -35.03
N PRO A 197 -12.11 -40.78 -35.98
CA PRO A 197 -11.19 -39.67 -35.77
C PRO A 197 -11.98 -38.43 -35.27
N PRO A 198 -11.31 -37.46 -34.63
CA PRO A 198 -12.00 -36.31 -34.07
C PRO A 198 -12.72 -35.47 -35.14
N LEU A 199 -13.98 -35.10 -34.87
CA LEU A 199 -14.78 -34.24 -35.76
C LEU A 199 -14.43 -32.76 -35.54
N GLY A 200 -13.60 -32.20 -36.42
CA GLY A 200 -13.21 -30.78 -36.39
C GLY A 200 -11.84 -30.54 -35.76
N GLY A 201 -11.37 -29.28 -35.80
CA GLY A 201 -10.05 -28.91 -35.29
C GLY A 201 -9.93 -29.19 -33.80
N VAL A 202 -9.20 -30.25 -33.44
CA VAL A 202 -8.87 -30.59 -32.05
C VAL A 202 -7.56 -29.93 -31.69
N THR A 203 -7.58 -29.21 -30.56
CA THR A 203 -6.41 -28.57 -30.00
C THR A 203 -5.80 -29.50 -28.96
N PHE A 204 -4.58 -29.98 -29.22
CA PHE A 204 -3.78 -30.68 -28.22
C PHE A 204 -3.05 -29.65 -27.36
N ASN A 205 -3.25 -29.69 -26.05
CA ASN A 205 -2.68 -28.73 -25.10
C ASN A 205 -1.44 -29.32 -24.43
N GLY A 206 -0.43 -28.48 -24.16
CA GLY A 206 0.67 -28.86 -23.28
C GLY A 206 1.13 -27.67 -22.42
N PRO A 207 1.27 -27.84 -21.09
CA PRO A 207 1.56 -26.72 -20.17
C PRO A 207 2.98 -26.16 -20.28
N ASP A 208 3.95 -26.95 -20.75
CA ASP A 208 5.37 -26.62 -20.58
C ASP A 208 6.02 -25.85 -21.75
N THR A 209 6.88 -24.87 -21.43
CA THR A 209 7.84 -24.38 -22.42
C THR A 209 9.01 -25.35 -22.53
N VAL A 210 9.21 -25.95 -23.71
CA VAL A 210 10.24 -26.98 -23.87
C VAL A 210 11.54 -26.37 -24.37
N GLU A 211 12.64 -26.60 -23.64
CA GLU A 211 13.96 -26.17 -24.08
C GLU A 211 14.48 -27.06 -25.22
N LEU A 212 15.00 -26.41 -26.26
CA LEU A 212 15.57 -27.07 -27.42
C LEU A 212 17.10 -27.06 -27.34
N VAL A 213 17.70 -28.17 -27.76
CA VAL A 213 19.16 -28.36 -27.85
C VAL A 213 19.57 -28.75 -29.25
N ARG A 214 20.83 -28.50 -29.62
CA ARG A 214 21.32 -28.92 -30.94
C ARG A 214 21.30 -30.44 -31.03
N ALA A 215 20.79 -30.97 -32.13
CA ALA A 215 20.67 -32.43 -32.34
C ALA A 215 22.00 -33.20 -32.21
N SER A 216 23.15 -32.51 -32.30
CA SER A 216 24.48 -33.11 -32.09
C SER A 216 24.91 -33.25 -30.62
N GLU A 217 24.10 -32.79 -29.65
CA GLU A 217 24.48 -32.65 -28.22
C GLU A 217 23.70 -33.58 -27.28
N TRP A 218 22.76 -34.40 -27.77
CA TRP A 218 22.06 -35.40 -26.96
C TRP A 218 23.01 -36.53 -26.49
N PRO A 219 23.15 -36.77 -25.18
CA PRO A 219 24.05 -37.77 -24.65
C PRO A 219 23.35 -39.13 -24.75
N ARG A 220 24.04 -40.10 -25.35
CA ARG A 220 23.51 -41.47 -25.41
C ARG A 220 23.49 -42.07 -24.02
N GLY A 221 22.43 -42.76 -23.63
CA GLY A 221 22.35 -43.40 -22.31
C GLY A 221 21.59 -42.60 -21.24
N ASP A 222 21.06 -41.43 -21.59
CA ASP A 222 20.03 -40.70 -20.85
C ASP A 222 18.68 -41.37 -21.15
N TYR A 223 18.28 -42.32 -20.31
CA TYR A 223 17.13 -43.21 -20.49
C TYR A 223 15.86 -42.69 -19.83
N ASN A 224 15.97 -41.78 -18.86
CA ASN A 224 14.82 -41.02 -18.38
C ASN A 224 14.63 -39.69 -19.14
N HIS A 225 15.53 -39.39 -20.09
CA HIS A 225 15.48 -38.25 -21.00
C HIS A 225 15.46 -36.90 -20.27
N ASN A 226 16.20 -36.79 -19.16
CA ASN A 226 16.26 -35.58 -18.34
C ASN A 226 17.42 -34.62 -18.74
N GLY A 227 18.16 -34.94 -19.81
CA GLY A 227 19.30 -34.17 -20.31
C GLY A 227 20.61 -34.46 -19.60
N LYS A 228 20.65 -35.42 -18.67
CA LYS A 228 21.83 -35.90 -17.93
C LYS A 228 21.88 -37.42 -17.99
N VAL A 229 23.09 -37.96 -18.03
CA VAL A 229 23.29 -39.41 -17.85
C VAL A 229 23.76 -39.64 -16.43
N ASP A 230 22.87 -40.02 -15.53
CA ASP A 230 23.15 -40.22 -14.11
C ASP A 230 22.57 -41.53 -13.57
N ALA A 231 22.44 -41.64 -12.24
CA ALA A 231 22.00 -42.86 -11.59
C ALA A 231 20.50 -43.16 -11.80
N ALA A 232 19.68 -42.16 -12.12
CA ALA A 232 18.26 -42.34 -12.40
C ALA A 232 18.02 -43.01 -13.77
N ASP A 233 18.96 -42.90 -14.71
CA ASP A 233 18.90 -43.65 -15.98
C ASP A 233 19.18 -45.14 -15.79
N TYR A 234 20.00 -45.47 -14.79
CA TYR A 234 20.29 -46.86 -14.45
C TYR A 234 19.04 -47.57 -13.91
N THR A 235 18.18 -46.88 -13.19
CA THR A 235 16.91 -47.43 -12.72
C THR A 235 15.98 -47.74 -13.89
N VAL A 236 15.85 -46.83 -14.87
CA VAL A 236 15.05 -47.08 -16.09
C VAL A 236 15.55 -48.31 -16.86
N TRP A 237 16.87 -48.41 -17.13
CA TRP A 237 17.43 -49.59 -17.80
C TRP A 237 17.20 -50.89 -17.04
N LYS A 238 17.28 -50.84 -15.71
CA LYS A 238 17.11 -52.02 -14.86
C LYS A 238 15.65 -52.49 -14.84
N ASP A 239 14.72 -51.56 -14.76
CA ASP A 239 13.29 -51.84 -14.72
C ASP A 239 12.79 -52.37 -16.07
N ASP A 240 13.36 -51.86 -17.17
CA ASP A 240 13.05 -52.32 -18.53
C ASP A 240 13.91 -53.51 -18.99
N PHE A 241 14.77 -54.09 -18.15
CA PHE A 241 15.71 -55.12 -18.57
C PHE A 241 15.00 -56.33 -19.19
N ASN A 242 15.43 -56.74 -20.40
CA ASN A 242 14.86 -57.81 -21.22
C ASN A 242 13.49 -57.48 -21.85
N SER A 243 13.00 -56.26 -21.71
CA SER A 243 11.79 -55.77 -22.40
C SER A 243 11.99 -55.71 -23.91
N THR A 244 10.95 -56.10 -24.63
CA THR A 244 10.79 -55.87 -26.08
C THR A 244 9.65 -54.90 -26.40
N MET A 245 9.03 -54.31 -25.37
CA MET A 245 7.83 -53.48 -25.47
C MET A 245 8.10 -52.05 -24.93
N LYS A 246 8.57 -51.93 -23.69
CA LYS A 246 9.20 -50.73 -23.12
C LYS A 246 10.65 -50.65 -23.57
N LEU A 247 10.97 -49.71 -24.45
CA LEU A 247 12.26 -49.65 -25.16
C LEU A 247 13.03 -48.35 -24.86
N ASP A 248 12.63 -47.61 -23.83
CA ASP A 248 13.22 -46.31 -23.49
C ASP A 248 14.71 -46.44 -23.15
N ALA A 249 15.10 -47.61 -22.61
CA ALA A 249 16.47 -47.99 -22.36
C ALA A 249 17.18 -48.79 -23.48
N ASP A 250 16.66 -48.87 -24.72
CA ASP A 250 17.34 -49.51 -25.87
C ASP A 250 18.36 -48.56 -26.51
N GLY A 251 19.36 -48.15 -25.74
CA GLY A 251 20.39 -47.18 -26.14
C GLY A 251 21.23 -47.58 -27.36
N ASN A 252 21.20 -48.85 -27.78
CA ASN A 252 21.86 -49.34 -28.98
C ASN A 252 20.91 -49.55 -30.19
N GLY A 253 19.59 -49.46 -29.99
CA GLY A 253 18.55 -49.50 -31.02
C GLY A 253 18.27 -50.90 -31.58
N SER A 254 18.56 -51.96 -30.83
CA SER A 254 18.39 -53.36 -31.28
C SER A 254 16.92 -53.80 -31.33
N GLY A 255 16.02 -53.09 -30.67
CA GLY A 255 14.62 -53.47 -30.41
C GLY A 255 14.45 -54.33 -29.17
N LYS A 256 15.42 -54.30 -28.25
CA LYS A 256 15.39 -55.02 -26.98
C LYS A 256 16.31 -54.34 -25.99
N VAL A 257 15.84 -54.09 -24.77
CA VAL A 257 16.67 -53.59 -23.67
C VAL A 257 17.49 -54.75 -23.10
N ASP A 258 18.82 -54.72 -23.27
CA ASP A 258 19.71 -55.76 -22.77
C ASP A 258 21.04 -55.21 -22.21
N ALA A 259 22.00 -56.12 -21.97
CA ALA A 259 23.28 -55.77 -21.37
C ALA A 259 24.17 -54.87 -22.27
N ALA A 260 23.91 -54.80 -23.58
CA ALA A 260 24.60 -53.88 -24.47
C ALA A 260 24.18 -52.42 -24.20
N ASP A 261 22.93 -52.19 -23.79
CA ASP A 261 22.41 -50.86 -23.45
C ASP A 261 22.97 -50.34 -22.14
N TYR A 262 23.21 -51.23 -21.17
CA TYR A 262 23.96 -50.86 -19.96
C TYR A 262 25.34 -50.25 -20.30
N THR A 263 25.98 -50.76 -21.36
CA THR A 263 27.29 -50.27 -21.79
C THR A 263 27.17 -48.87 -22.40
N VAL A 264 26.06 -48.57 -23.08
CA VAL A 264 25.76 -47.23 -23.60
C VAL A 264 25.57 -46.22 -22.47
N TRP A 265 24.79 -46.54 -21.44
CA TRP A 265 24.66 -45.70 -20.24
C TRP A 265 26.01 -45.47 -19.55
N LYS A 266 26.73 -46.56 -19.26
CA LYS A 266 28.00 -46.49 -18.54
C LYS A 266 29.05 -45.65 -19.26
N ASP A 267 29.13 -45.75 -20.58
CA ASP A 267 30.12 -45.03 -21.38
C ASP A 267 29.85 -43.51 -21.44
N ASN A 268 28.63 -43.08 -21.08
CA ASN A 268 28.21 -41.69 -21.13
C ASN A 268 27.83 -41.12 -19.75
N PHE A 269 27.96 -41.90 -18.67
CA PHE A 269 27.68 -41.46 -17.29
C PHE A 269 28.42 -40.17 -16.93
N GLY A 270 27.69 -39.19 -16.42
CA GLY A 270 28.14 -37.84 -16.11
C GLY A 270 28.13 -36.86 -17.28
N GLN A 271 27.67 -37.26 -18.47
CA GLN A 271 27.39 -36.30 -19.54
C GLN A 271 26.11 -35.53 -19.25
N MET A 272 26.12 -34.23 -19.53
CA MET A 272 24.97 -33.33 -19.40
C MET A 272 24.95 -32.36 -20.58
N VAL A 273 23.75 -32.02 -21.04
CA VAL A 273 23.58 -31.01 -22.09
C VAL A 273 23.53 -29.61 -21.50
N MET A 274 24.12 -28.64 -22.19
CA MET A 274 23.96 -27.21 -21.87
C MET A 274 22.84 -26.64 -22.75
N PRO A 275 21.82 -25.95 -22.19
CA PRO A 275 20.72 -25.40 -22.98
C PRO A 275 21.20 -24.43 -24.07
N SER A 276 20.59 -24.52 -25.26
CA SER A 276 21.02 -23.72 -26.42
C SER A 276 20.29 -22.36 -26.56
N GLY A 277 19.41 -22.02 -25.62
CA GLY A 277 18.70 -20.73 -25.54
C GLY A 277 17.46 -20.60 -26.44
N TYR A 278 16.98 -21.68 -27.06
CA TYR A 278 15.75 -21.71 -27.87
C TYR A 278 14.63 -22.47 -27.13
N LYS A 279 13.39 -21.96 -27.10
CA LYS A 279 12.25 -22.54 -26.36
C LYS A 279 11.07 -22.85 -27.31
N LEU A 280 10.18 -23.76 -26.95
CA LEU A 280 8.88 -23.98 -27.61
C LEU A 280 7.78 -23.36 -26.73
N GLY A 281 6.82 -22.63 -27.30
CA GLY A 281 5.88 -21.75 -26.57
C GLY A 281 4.67 -22.45 -25.90
N LYS A 282 4.00 -21.71 -25.00
CA LYS A 282 2.82 -22.06 -24.19
C LYS A 282 1.51 -21.99 -25.01
N THR A 283 0.64 -23.00 -24.88
CA THR A 283 -0.80 -22.89 -25.22
C THR A 283 -1.60 -22.85 -23.93
N THR A 284 -2.35 -21.78 -23.69
CA THR A 284 -3.13 -21.56 -22.47
C THR A 284 -4.44 -22.35 -22.50
N ASN A 285 -4.48 -23.45 -21.74
CA ASN A 285 -5.50 -23.85 -20.77
C ASN A 285 -5.09 -25.22 -20.21
N THR A 286 -4.97 -25.33 -18.89
CA THR A 286 -4.48 -26.48 -18.11
C THR A 286 -5.47 -27.67 -18.14
N PRO A 287 -4.98 -28.91 -18.24
CA PRO A 287 -4.84 -29.76 -17.03
C PRO A 287 -3.52 -30.58 -16.94
N VAL A 288 -3.21 -31.01 -15.71
CA VAL A 288 -2.00 -31.70 -15.19
C VAL A 288 -2.25 -33.24 -15.11
N PRO A 289 -1.24 -34.13 -15.20
CA PRO A 289 -1.38 -35.60 -15.11
C PRO A 289 -1.90 -36.11 -13.75
N ARG A 290 -2.77 -37.13 -13.76
CA ARG A 290 -3.41 -37.74 -12.57
C ARG A 290 -2.51 -38.80 -11.93
N ASP A 291 -2.16 -38.53 -10.67
CA ASP A 291 -2.16 -39.47 -9.53
C ASP A 291 -1.69 -38.78 -8.23
N VAL A 292 -1.30 -37.51 -8.33
CA VAL A 292 -1.07 -36.60 -7.21
C VAL A 292 -1.95 -35.38 -7.45
N PHE A 293 -2.92 -35.12 -6.59
CA PHE A 293 -3.61 -33.84 -6.60
C PHE A 293 -2.63 -32.78 -6.12
N VAL A 294 -2.17 -31.92 -7.04
CA VAL A 294 -1.36 -30.75 -6.69
C VAL A 294 -2.29 -29.56 -6.61
N GLU A 295 -2.34 -28.99 -5.42
CA GLU A 295 -3.04 -27.75 -5.19
C GLU A 295 -2.08 -26.57 -5.30
N HIS A 296 -2.61 -25.45 -5.78
CA HIS A 296 -1.86 -24.22 -5.99
C HIS A 296 -2.45 -23.11 -5.13
N ASP A 297 -1.79 -22.81 -4.01
CA ASP A 297 -2.14 -21.73 -3.10
C ASP A 297 -1.43 -20.46 -3.57
N HIS A 298 -2.20 -19.52 -4.14
CA HIS A 298 -1.70 -18.24 -4.62
C HIS A 298 -2.23 -17.10 -3.76
N PHE A 299 -1.36 -16.52 -2.95
CA PHE A 299 -1.66 -15.35 -2.13
C PHE A 299 -1.14 -14.11 -2.86
N THR A 300 -2.06 -13.27 -3.31
CA THR A 300 -1.71 -12.04 -4.06
C THR A 300 -1.04 -10.99 -3.19
N GLU A 301 -1.28 -11.05 -1.88
CA GLU A 301 -0.74 -10.13 -0.89
C GLU A 301 -0.56 -10.88 0.43
N THR A 302 0.66 -10.84 0.94
CA THR A 302 1.06 -11.43 2.22
C THR A 302 1.81 -10.40 3.04
N HIS A 303 1.81 -10.55 4.36
CA HIS A 303 2.61 -9.72 5.26
C HIS A 303 3.71 -10.55 5.91
N ALA A 304 4.91 -9.99 6.02
CA ALA A 304 6.02 -10.63 6.70
C ALA A 304 6.86 -9.61 7.46
N THR A 305 7.44 -10.02 8.57
CA THR A 305 8.47 -9.24 9.26
C THR A 305 9.78 -9.99 9.22
N ILE A 306 10.89 -9.27 9.03
CA ILE A 306 12.23 -9.83 9.21
C ILE A 306 13.08 -8.90 10.08
N ARG A 307 13.84 -9.48 11.01
CA ARG A 307 14.81 -8.73 11.81
C ARG A 307 16.23 -8.92 11.27
N PHE A 308 16.88 -7.86 10.83
CA PHE A 308 18.32 -7.85 10.61
C PHE A 308 19.06 -7.61 11.93
N VAL A 309 20.09 -8.40 12.19
CA VAL A 309 20.93 -8.28 13.38
C VAL A 309 22.39 -8.20 12.96
N ASP A 310 23.10 -7.16 13.36
CA ASP A 310 24.55 -7.04 13.14
C ASP A 310 25.38 -7.63 14.29
N ASP A 311 26.67 -7.87 14.04
CA ASP A 311 27.60 -8.43 15.03
C ASP A 311 27.88 -7.49 16.23
N ASP A 312 27.55 -6.20 16.13
CA ASP A 312 27.73 -5.19 17.18
C ASP A 312 26.47 -5.03 18.07
N GLY A 313 25.39 -5.76 17.76
CA GLY A 313 24.12 -5.77 18.49
C GLY A 313 23.10 -4.74 17.99
N GLY A 314 23.32 -4.13 16.83
CA GLY A 314 22.32 -3.34 16.13
C GLY A 314 21.23 -4.25 15.56
N GLU A 315 19.98 -3.85 15.74
CA GLU A 315 18.82 -4.58 15.23
C GLU A 315 17.93 -3.64 14.40
N GLU A 316 17.40 -4.17 13.31
CA GLU A 316 16.44 -3.48 12.45
C GLU A 316 15.31 -4.45 12.09
N MET A 317 14.08 -4.09 12.45
CA MET A 317 12.89 -4.83 12.03
C MET A 317 12.35 -4.21 10.74
N VAL A 318 12.01 -5.06 9.78
CA VAL A 318 11.57 -4.65 8.46
C VAL A 318 10.26 -5.34 8.13
N GLU A 319 9.24 -4.54 7.86
CA GLU A 319 7.96 -4.97 7.33
C GLU A 319 8.08 -5.20 5.81
N LEU A 320 7.51 -6.31 5.34
CA LEU A 320 7.55 -6.74 3.96
C LEU A 320 6.13 -7.10 3.49
N THR A 321 5.78 -6.71 2.28
CA THR A 321 4.50 -7.08 1.65
C THR A 321 4.71 -7.56 0.23
N GLY A 322 3.88 -8.48 -0.24
CA GLY A 322 3.92 -8.96 -1.62
C GLY A 322 3.34 -10.36 -1.81
N PRO A 323 3.30 -10.87 -3.04
CA PRO A 323 2.69 -12.16 -3.34
C PRO A 323 3.56 -13.34 -2.90
N THR A 324 2.90 -14.45 -2.57
CA THR A 324 3.53 -15.77 -2.42
C THR A 324 2.71 -16.85 -3.12
N TRP A 325 3.41 -17.89 -3.58
CA TRP A 325 2.80 -19.04 -4.24
C TRP A 325 3.39 -20.33 -3.63
N ILE A 326 2.52 -21.17 -3.09
CA ILE A 326 2.86 -22.48 -2.51
C ILE A 326 2.09 -23.57 -3.26
N ASP A 327 2.75 -24.67 -3.58
CA ASP A 327 2.10 -25.90 -4.05
C ASP A 327 2.02 -26.92 -2.91
N VAL A 328 0.86 -27.56 -2.78
CA VAL A 328 0.63 -28.68 -1.84
C VAL A 328 0.46 -29.96 -2.65
N PHE A 329 1.20 -31.01 -2.31
CA PHE A 329 1.21 -32.27 -3.04
C PHE A 329 0.47 -33.33 -2.22
N PHE A 330 -0.81 -33.54 -2.53
CA PHE A 330 -1.63 -34.58 -1.89
C PHE A 330 -1.32 -35.95 -2.48
N GLU A 331 -1.38 -36.98 -1.64
CA GLU A 331 -0.82 -38.30 -1.93
C GLU A 331 -1.87 -39.26 -2.50
N GLY A 332 -2.87 -38.70 -3.16
CA GLY A 332 -3.94 -39.40 -3.83
C GLY A 332 -4.65 -38.55 -4.88
N PRO A 333 -5.70 -39.09 -5.53
CA PRO A 333 -6.42 -38.42 -6.60
C PRO A 333 -7.29 -37.25 -6.13
N ASN A 334 -7.55 -37.11 -4.83
CA ASN A 334 -8.37 -36.05 -4.27
C ASN A 334 -7.56 -35.11 -3.39
N GLU A 335 -8.00 -33.86 -3.37
CA GLU A 335 -7.59 -32.89 -2.36
C GLU A 335 -7.91 -33.41 -0.95
N GLY A 336 -6.94 -33.31 -0.05
CA GLY A 336 -7.01 -33.87 1.30
C GLY A 336 -6.46 -35.28 1.46
N ASP A 337 -6.18 -36.03 0.37
CA ASP A 337 -5.56 -37.36 0.47
C ASP A 337 -4.12 -37.25 1.01
N ALA A 338 -3.82 -37.94 2.11
CA ALA A 338 -2.53 -37.86 2.81
C ALA A 338 -2.10 -39.23 3.35
N HIS A 339 -0.80 -39.48 3.49
CA HIS A 339 -0.28 -40.73 4.06
C HIS A 339 0.79 -40.49 5.13
N ASP A 340 0.81 -41.38 6.12
CA ASP A 340 1.90 -41.57 7.06
C ASP A 340 3.13 -42.20 6.37
N ASN A 341 4.00 -41.36 5.79
CA ASN A 341 5.21 -41.79 5.09
C ASN A 341 6.38 -42.05 6.04
N ASP A 342 6.43 -41.36 7.18
CA ASP A 342 7.50 -41.52 8.18
C ASP A 342 7.22 -42.61 9.23
N GLY A 343 5.99 -43.12 9.28
CA GLY A 343 5.56 -44.26 10.09
C GLY A 343 5.31 -43.91 11.56
N ASP A 344 5.10 -42.63 11.88
CA ASP A 344 4.80 -42.16 13.24
C ASP A 344 3.30 -42.19 13.59
N GLY A 345 2.45 -42.51 12.61
CA GLY A 345 1.02 -42.71 12.77
C GLY A 345 0.17 -41.48 12.47
N MET A 346 0.75 -40.38 12.03
CA MET A 346 0.05 -39.19 11.55
C MET A 346 0.21 -39.07 10.03
N ASP A 347 -0.84 -38.68 9.33
CA ASP A 347 -0.77 -38.42 7.90
C ASP A 347 -0.13 -37.05 7.61
N GLU A 348 0.66 -36.97 6.55
CA GLU A 348 1.32 -35.74 6.13
C GLU A 348 1.26 -35.52 4.62
N VAL A 349 1.46 -34.26 4.20
CA VAL A 349 1.65 -33.88 2.80
C VAL A 349 2.83 -32.94 2.65
N VAL A 350 3.53 -33.04 1.53
CA VAL A 350 4.67 -32.19 1.21
C VAL A 350 4.20 -30.89 0.59
N THR A 351 4.84 -29.79 0.94
CA THR A 351 4.59 -28.47 0.35
C THR A 351 5.86 -27.90 -0.28
N LYS A 352 5.69 -27.00 -1.25
CA LYS A 352 6.80 -26.34 -1.93
C LYS A 352 6.48 -24.89 -2.22
N PHE A 353 7.38 -23.99 -1.85
CA PHE A 353 7.32 -22.61 -2.30
C PHE A 353 7.71 -22.54 -3.78
N MET A 354 6.81 -22.00 -4.59
CA MET A 354 6.96 -21.82 -6.02
C MET A 354 7.40 -20.40 -6.36
N ASP A 355 6.87 -19.42 -5.62
CA ASP A 355 7.28 -18.02 -5.73
C ASP A 355 7.16 -17.29 -4.39
N LEU A 356 8.01 -16.29 -4.21
CA LEU A 356 7.99 -15.36 -3.09
C LEU A 356 8.62 -14.07 -3.62
N ASP A 357 7.89 -12.97 -3.56
CA ASP A 357 8.37 -11.65 -4.02
C ASP A 357 7.88 -10.57 -3.05
N LEU A 358 8.59 -10.42 -1.94
CA LEU A 358 8.21 -9.49 -0.87
C LEU A 358 9.06 -8.23 -0.93
N HIS A 359 8.45 -7.08 -0.73
CA HIS A 359 9.07 -5.77 -0.82
C HIS A 359 8.91 -5.00 0.48
N GLY A 360 9.93 -4.22 0.86
CA GLY A 360 9.88 -3.33 2.01
C GLY A 360 10.98 -2.27 1.95
N VAL A 361 11.21 -1.60 3.07
CA VAL A 361 12.21 -0.53 3.17
C VAL A 361 13.08 -0.73 4.40
N THR A 362 14.39 -0.68 4.20
CA THR A 362 15.39 -0.62 5.27
C THR A 362 15.95 0.80 5.38
N ALA A 363 16.65 1.10 6.48
CA ALA A 363 17.43 2.32 6.65
C ALA A 363 18.48 2.53 5.55
N ALA A 364 18.94 1.45 4.89
CA ALA A 364 19.90 1.49 3.79
C ALA A 364 19.24 1.73 2.41
N GLY A 365 17.94 1.48 2.27
CA GLY A 365 17.17 1.60 1.04
C GLY A 365 16.10 0.51 0.85
N PRO A 366 15.38 0.53 -0.29
CA PRO A 366 14.39 -0.50 -0.63
C PRO A 366 14.98 -1.91 -0.58
N VAL A 367 14.20 -2.87 -0.10
CA VAL A 367 14.57 -4.29 -0.03
C VAL A 367 13.54 -5.15 -0.74
N THR A 368 14.03 -6.16 -1.46
CA THR A 368 13.22 -7.21 -2.09
C THR A 368 13.72 -8.56 -1.61
N VAL A 369 12.82 -9.41 -1.13
CA VAL A 369 13.08 -10.79 -0.70
C VAL A 369 12.44 -11.73 -1.71
N THR A 370 13.24 -12.64 -2.26
CA THR A 370 12.80 -13.66 -3.23
C THR A 370 13.33 -15.04 -2.87
N LEU A 371 12.79 -16.10 -3.49
CA LEU A 371 13.37 -17.44 -3.35
C LEU A 371 14.76 -17.53 -4.00
N ASN A 372 15.66 -18.30 -3.39
CA ASN A 372 16.93 -18.63 -4.01
C ASN A 372 16.72 -19.71 -5.09
N PRO A 373 16.94 -19.44 -6.39
CA PRO A 373 16.64 -20.39 -7.45
C PRO A 373 17.58 -21.61 -7.47
N ASN A 374 18.68 -21.58 -6.70
CA ASN A 374 19.64 -22.67 -6.63
C ASN A 374 19.39 -23.63 -5.45
N ALA A 375 18.42 -23.32 -4.58
CA ALA A 375 18.07 -24.13 -3.42
C ALA A 375 16.54 -24.24 -3.30
N MET A 376 16.02 -25.44 -3.16
CA MET A 376 14.57 -25.64 -3.06
C MET A 376 14.08 -25.32 -1.66
N SER A 377 13.07 -24.46 -1.58
CA SER A 377 12.32 -24.18 -0.36
C SER A 377 11.11 -25.11 -0.28
N THR A 378 11.09 -25.99 0.73
CA THR A 378 10.08 -27.04 0.90
C THR A 378 9.54 -27.03 2.32
N GLY A 379 8.36 -27.59 2.51
CA GLY A 379 7.72 -27.75 3.81
C GLY A 379 6.91 -29.04 3.91
N VAL A 380 6.23 -29.19 5.03
CA VAL A 380 5.32 -30.29 5.33
C VAL A 380 4.13 -29.73 6.10
N ILE A 381 2.94 -30.24 5.81
CA ILE A 381 1.75 -30.10 6.66
C ILE A 381 1.50 -31.48 7.26
N LYS A 382 1.50 -31.56 8.59
CA LYS A 382 1.35 -32.80 9.35
C LYS A 382 0.26 -32.64 10.39
N GLU A 383 -0.73 -33.52 10.39
CA GLU A 383 -1.83 -33.43 11.35
C GLU A 383 -1.38 -33.63 12.81
N LEU A 384 -2.07 -32.99 13.75
CA LEU A 384 -1.82 -33.18 15.18
C LEU A 384 -2.50 -34.42 15.76
N ALA A 385 -3.52 -34.95 15.08
CA ALA A 385 -4.26 -36.14 15.47
C ALA A 385 -4.85 -36.87 14.26
N ASN A 386 -4.53 -38.16 14.11
CA ASN A 386 -5.07 -39.02 13.05
C ASN A 386 -6.42 -39.66 13.43
N ASN A 387 -7.48 -38.86 13.37
CA ASN A 387 -8.86 -39.31 13.51
C ASN A 387 -9.41 -39.94 12.23
N ASN A 388 -8.87 -39.61 11.06
CA ASN A 388 -9.34 -40.13 9.77
C ASN A 388 -8.20 -40.59 8.83
N PRO A 389 -7.63 -41.80 9.06
CA PRO A 389 -6.47 -42.27 8.33
C PRO A 389 -6.61 -42.27 6.81
N GLY A 390 -5.59 -41.76 6.12
CA GLY A 390 -5.55 -41.62 4.66
C GLY A 390 -6.09 -40.29 4.14
N ARG A 391 -6.54 -39.39 5.02
CA ARG A 391 -6.98 -38.03 4.68
C ARG A 391 -6.55 -37.09 5.80
N LEU A 392 -5.99 -35.95 5.42
CA LEU A 392 -5.54 -34.91 6.35
C LEU A 392 -6.68 -34.44 7.28
N ASP A 393 -6.47 -34.53 8.59
CA ASP A 393 -7.34 -33.96 9.62
C ASP A 393 -7.09 -32.45 9.79
N LEU A 394 -7.52 -31.69 8.79
CA LEU A 394 -7.45 -30.23 8.69
C LEU A 394 -8.65 -29.71 7.88
N ASP A 395 -9.28 -28.60 8.27
CA ASP A 395 -10.39 -28.05 7.48
C ASP A 395 -9.90 -27.57 6.10
N PRO A 396 -10.72 -27.67 5.03
CA PRO A 396 -12.10 -28.16 4.97
C PRO A 396 -12.24 -29.69 4.81
N PHE A 397 -11.15 -30.45 4.95
CA PHE A 397 -11.13 -31.89 4.66
C PHE A 397 -11.78 -32.71 5.76
N HIS A 398 -11.38 -32.44 7.00
CA HIS A 398 -11.94 -33.01 8.21
C HIS A 398 -11.57 -32.13 9.41
N PRO A 399 -12.45 -31.92 10.40
CA PRO A 399 -12.15 -31.05 11.52
C PRO A 399 -10.89 -31.52 12.29
N GLY A 400 -9.93 -30.60 12.43
CA GLY A 400 -8.65 -30.86 13.06
C GLY A 400 -7.67 -29.73 12.78
N ASP A 401 -6.51 -29.81 13.44
CA ASP A 401 -5.41 -28.85 13.30
C ASP A 401 -4.17 -29.59 12.78
N ALA A 402 -3.31 -28.88 12.05
CA ALA A 402 -2.06 -29.41 11.53
C ALA A 402 -0.87 -28.54 11.92
N ASP A 403 0.25 -29.20 12.21
CA ASP A 403 1.57 -28.58 12.26
C ASP A 403 2.10 -28.36 10.83
N SER A 404 2.26 -27.09 10.45
CA SER A 404 2.75 -26.69 9.14
C SER A 404 4.07 -25.95 9.27
N TRP A 405 5.08 -26.39 8.53
CA TRP A 405 6.39 -25.76 8.56
C TRP A 405 7.09 -25.75 7.21
N PHE A 406 7.96 -24.74 7.02
CA PHE A 406 8.74 -24.53 5.82
C PHE A 406 10.21 -24.28 6.13
N SER A 407 11.07 -24.72 5.23
CA SER A 407 12.50 -24.39 5.22
C SER A 407 12.78 -23.49 4.03
N LEU A 408 13.05 -22.20 4.28
CA LEU A 408 13.20 -21.19 3.24
C LEU A 408 14.67 -20.89 2.92
N PHE A 409 15.00 -20.87 1.63
CA PHE A 409 16.24 -20.30 1.09
C PHE A 409 15.90 -19.05 0.29
N LEU A 410 16.48 -17.93 0.70
CA LEU A 410 16.10 -16.58 0.29
C LEU A 410 17.25 -15.85 -0.40
N ASN A 411 16.89 -14.99 -1.34
CA ASN A 411 17.71 -13.92 -1.88
C ASN A 411 17.11 -12.59 -1.37
N ILE A 412 17.88 -11.86 -0.56
CA ILE A 412 17.50 -10.57 0.00
C ILE A 412 18.32 -9.50 -0.71
N THR A 413 17.70 -8.70 -1.58
CA THR A 413 18.37 -7.65 -2.35
C THR A 413 18.03 -6.28 -1.79
N ILE A 414 19.04 -5.54 -1.35
CA ILE A 414 18.90 -4.19 -0.78
C ILE A 414 19.52 -3.18 -1.75
N GLU A 415 18.74 -2.18 -2.17
CA GLU A 415 19.17 -1.09 -3.04
C GLU A 415 19.89 -0.01 -2.23
N THR A 416 21.21 -0.13 -2.10
CA THR A 416 22.02 0.83 -1.33
C THR A 416 22.52 2.00 -2.17
N VAL A 417 22.96 3.08 -1.52
CA VAL A 417 23.62 4.24 -2.17
C VAL A 417 24.86 3.87 -3.01
N ASN A 418 25.46 2.70 -2.75
CA ASN A 418 26.64 2.19 -3.47
C ASN A 418 26.28 1.14 -4.55
N GLY A 419 24.98 0.92 -4.80
CA GLY A 419 24.43 -0.10 -5.70
C GLY A 419 23.75 -1.26 -4.95
N PRO A 420 23.05 -2.14 -5.69
CA PRO A 420 22.33 -3.27 -5.11
C PRO A 420 23.27 -4.29 -4.47
N VAL A 421 22.88 -4.79 -3.30
CA VAL A 421 23.57 -5.86 -2.57
C VAL A 421 22.60 -7.01 -2.34
N THR A 422 22.93 -8.20 -2.86
CA THR A 422 22.14 -9.41 -2.61
C THR A 422 22.80 -10.29 -1.55
N LEU A 423 22.04 -10.57 -0.50
CA LEU A 423 22.37 -11.46 0.60
C LEU A 423 21.60 -12.77 0.46
N VAL A 424 22.19 -13.88 0.88
CA VAL A 424 21.59 -15.21 0.84
C VAL A 424 21.82 -15.94 2.15
N ASN A 425 20.89 -16.78 2.57
CA ASN A 425 21.11 -17.75 3.64
C ASN A 425 21.57 -19.10 3.09
N HIS A 426 22.52 -19.74 3.78
CA HIS A 426 22.97 -21.10 3.46
C HIS A 426 22.30 -22.15 4.33
N ASP A 427 22.04 -21.82 5.59
CA ASP A 427 21.18 -22.61 6.47
C ASP A 427 19.73 -22.16 6.21
N PRO A 428 18.76 -23.08 6.09
CA PRO A 428 17.38 -22.71 5.84
C PRO A 428 16.82 -21.88 6.99
N LYS A 429 15.92 -20.95 6.66
CA LYS A 429 15.10 -20.24 7.63
C LYS A 429 13.85 -21.07 7.89
N HIS A 430 13.72 -21.62 9.09
CA HIS A 430 12.62 -22.49 9.48
C HIS A 430 11.43 -21.67 9.96
N MET A 431 10.35 -21.69 9.20
CA MET A 431 9.08 -21.04 9.51
C MET A 431 8.08 -22.10 9.99
N HIS A 432 7.33 -21.83 11.06
CA HIS A 432 6.49 -22.83 11.74
C HIS A 432 5.17 -22.20 12.20
N SER A 433 4.05 -22.91 12.02
CA SER A 433 2.73 -22.55 12.56
C SER A 433 1.91 -23.79 12.87
N ILE A 434 0.96 -23.67 13.79
CA ILE A 434 -0.20 -24.55 13.80
C ILE A 434 -1.27 -23.87 12.95
N ILE A 435 -1.84 -24.60 12.01
CA ILE A 435 -2.92 -24.13 11.13
C ILE A 435 -4.18 -24.94 11.39
N THR A 436 -5.32 -24.28 11.30
CA THR A 436 -6.65 -24.82 11.57
C THR A 436 -7.41 -25.15 10.29
N GLU A 437 -7.03 -24.52 9.18
CA GLU A 437 -7.59 -24.80 7.87
C GLU A 437 -6.55 -24.71 6.74
N LYS A 438 -6.96 -25.15 5.55
CA LYS A 438 -6.17 -25.18 4.32
C LYS A 438 -6.98 -24.56 3.17
N PRO A 439 -6.43 -23.58 2.42
CA PRO A 439 -5.19 -22.86 2.70
C PRO A 439 -5.21 -22.22 4.09
N PRO A 440 -4.04 -21.92 4.71
CA PRO A 440 -4.00 -21.31 6.04
C PRO A 440 -4.99 -20.16 6.17
N GLY A 441 -5.66 -20.13 7.31
CA GLY A 441 -6.70 -19.16 7.62
C GLY A 441 -6.18 -17.74 7.67
N ILE A 442 -7.11 -16.79 7.78
CA ILE A 442 -6.78 -15.38 7.86
C ILE A 442 -6.08 -15.11 9.20
N GLY A 443 -5.03 -14.31 9.19
CA GLY A 443 -4.22 -14.01 10.38
C GLY A 443 -3.26 -15.12 10.82
N GLU A 444 -3.40 -16.35 10.30
CA GLU A 444 -2.50 -17.46 10.67
C GLU A 444 -1.05 -17.15 10.24
N THR A 445 -0.17 -17.06 11.24
CA THR A 445 1.17 -16.51 11.09
C THR A 445 2.23 -17.56 11.36
N TYR A 446 3.07 -17.79 10.37
CA TYR A 446 4.26 -18.62 10.50
C TYR A 446 5.37 -17.83 11.16
N GLU A 447 5.98 -18.37 12.22
CA GLU A 447 7.03 -17.71 12.97
C GLU A 447 8.36 -18.46 12.94
N SER A 448 9.44 -17.70 13.10
CA SER A 448 10.80 -18.23 13.16
C SER A 448 11.64 -17.40 14.13
N PRO A 449 11.80 -17.82 15.40
CA PRO A 449 12.57 -17.06 16.39
C PRO A 449 14.10 -17.19 16.20
N GLU A 450 14.55 -18.12 15.35
CA GLU A 450 15.98 -18.42 15.16
C GLU A 450 16.75 -17.29 14.45
N THR A 451 18.06 -17.24 14.70
CA THR A 451 18.97 -16.30 14.03
C THR A 451 19.97 -17.08 13.17
N ILE A 452 20.01 -16.78 11.87
CA ILE A 452 20.88 -17.46 10.89
C ILE A 452 21.79 -16.47 10.18
N ARG A 453 22.98 -16.90 9.75
CA ARG A 453 23.97 -16.02 9.12
C ARG A 453 23.63 -15.76 7.65
N LEU A 454 23.74 -14.51 7.22
CA LEU A 454 23.64 -14.12 5.81
C LEU A 454 25.02 -14.03 5.14
N TYR A 455 25.06 -14.39 3.87
CA TYR A 455 26.24 -14.43 3.02
C TYR A 455 26.01 -13.56 1.79
N PHE A 456 27.08 -12.99 1.22
CA PHE A 456 26.98 -12.41 -0.12
C PHE A 456 26.74 -13.52 -1.15
N GLN A 457 26.15 -13.17 -2.29
CA GLN A 457 25.87 -14.13 -3.38
C GLN A 457 27.11 -14.90 -3.87
N ASP A 458 28.32 -14.37 -3.69
CA ASP A 458 29.58 -15.06 -4.00
C ASP A 458 30.08 -16.03 -2.90
N GLY A 459 29.27 -16.24 -1.86
CA GLY A 459 29.49 -17.17 -0.75
C GLY A 459 30.34 -16.61 0.40
N ARG A 460 30.74 -15.34 0.36
CA ARG A 460 31.49 -14.71 1.46
C ARG A 460 30.56 -14.41 2.65
N PRO A 461 30.99 -14.64 3.90
CA PRO A 461 30.19 -14.29 5.07
C PRO A 461 30.05 -12.77 5.19
N THR A 462 28.87 -12.29 5.57
CA THR A 462 28.64 -10.89 5.96
C THR A 462 28.83 -10.72 7.46
N ASN A 463 28.60 -9.53 8.03
CA ASN A 463 28.42 -9.27 9.46
C ASN A 463 26.94 -9.17 9.89
N ILE A 464 26.02 -9.56 9.00
CA ILE A 464 24.58 -9.43 9.17
C ILE A 464 23.99 -10.84 9.29
N SER A 465 23.06 -10.99 10.22
CA SER A 465 22.29 -12.20 10.44
C SER A 465 20.80 -11.89 10.29
N LEU A 466 20.03 -12.88 9.84
CA LEU A 466 18.59 -12.84 9.81
C LEU A 466 18.07 -13.40 11.13
N GLY A 467 17.58 -12.53 11.99
CA GLY A 467 16.97 -12.82 13.30
C GLY A 467 15.52 -13.29 13.17
N ALA A 468 14.68 -12.95 14.15
CA ALA A 468 13.29 -13.38 14.15
C ALA A 468 12.55 -12.95 12.87
N ALA A 469 11.67 -13.80 12.37
CA ALA A 469 10.84 -13.51 11.21
C ALA A 469 9.43 -14.05 11.39
N SER A 470 8.45 -13.39 10.78
CA SER A 470 7.07 -13.85 10.64
C SER A 470 6.61 -13.79 9.19
N HIS A 471 5.63 -14.62 8.83
CA HIS A 471 4.97 -14.60 7.52
C HIS A 471 3.50 -15.01 7.67
N THR A 472 2.59 -14.13 7.27
CA THR A 472 1.14 -14.30 7.31
C THR A 472 0.66 -14.38 5.86
N PRO A 473 0.35 -15.58 5.33
CA PRO A 473 -0.05 -15.75 3.93
C PRO A 473 -1.37 -15.06 3.58
N ARG A 474 -2.31 -15.01 4.53
CA ARG A 474 -3.59 -14.30 4.40
C ARG A 474 -3.70 -13.31 5.55
N PRO A 475 -3.06 -12.13 5.45
CA PRO A 475 -3.26 -11.13 6.48
C PRO A 475 -4.72 -10.66 6.46
N HIS A 476 -5.24 -10.29 7.63
CA HIS A 476 -6.49 -9.54 7.71
C HIS A 476 -6.45 -8.30 6.83
N PHE A 477 -7.57 -7.97 6.21
CA PHE A 477 -7.77 -6.68 5.57
C PHE A 477 -7.88 -5.61 6.67
N ILE A 478 -6.94 -4.67 6.69
CA ILE A 478 -6.95 -3.57 7.66
C ILE A 478 -7.59 -2.35 6.99
N GLU A 479 -8.76 -1.95 7.49
CA GLU A 479 -9.34 -0.64 7.22
C GLU A 479 -8.68 0.39 8.14
N HIS A 480 -8.31 1.54 7.59
CA HIS A 480 -7.73 2.65 8.35
C HIS A 480 -8.73 3.81 8.43
N ASP A 481 -9.33 4.01 9.59
CA ASP A 481 -10.16 5.16 9.89
C ASP A 481 -9.31 6.30 10.41
N ARG A 482 -9.46 7.47 9.80
CA ARG A 482 -8.85 8.70 10.29
C ARG A 482 -9.91 9.76 10.47
N PHE A 483 -9.91 10.37 11.65
CA PHE A 483 -10.77 11.48 12.00
C PHE A 483 -9.88 12.65 12.36
N GLU A 484 -9.85 13.68 11.50
CA GLU A 484 -8.98 14.84 11.70
C GLU A 484 -9.50 15.79 12.80
N GLU A 485 -10.81 15.74 13.06
CA GLU A 485 -11.51 16.66 13.97
C GLU A 485 -12.36 15.91 15.01
N THR A 486 -11.71 15.07 15.82
CA THR A 486 -12.38 14.38 16.93
C THR A 486 -12.56 15.32 18.12
N GLN A 487 -13.65 15.12 18.87
CA GLN A 487 -13.87 15.75 20.18
C GLN A 487 -13.86 14.71 21.30
N ALA A 488 -13.31 15.08 22.45
CA ALA A 488 -13.40 14.26 23.66
C ALA A 488 -13.56 15.14 24.91
N MET A 489 -14.31 14.63 25.88
CA MET A 489 -14.51 15.28 27.16
C MET A 489 -14.15 14.29 28.25
N PHE A 490 -13.32 14.69 29.21
CA PHE A 490 -13.06 13.86 30.39
C PHE A 490 -13.19 14.69 31.66
N THR A 491 -13.65 14.07 32.74
CA THR A 491 -13.53 14.68 34.07
C THR A 491 -12.17 14.35 34.66
N LEU A 492 -11.28 15.33 34.82
CA LEU A 492 -10.05 15.20 35.59
C LEU A 492 -10.33 15.49 37.06
N ILE A 493 -10.01 14.54 37.94
CA ILE A 493 -10.21 14.67 39.38
C ILE A 493 -8.86 14.83 40.06
N GLY A 494 -8.64 15.99 40.69
CA GLY A 494 -7.41 16.35 41.37
C GLY A 494 -7.18 15.62 42.70
N PRO A 495 -5.97 15.69 43.28
CA PRO A 495 -5.63 15.05 44.57
C PRO A 495 -6.43 15.55 45.78
N ASP A 496 -7.00 16.74 45.69
CA ASP A 496 -7.91 17.35 46.66
C ASP A 496 -9.40 17.06 46.36
N ASN A 497 -9.66 16.18 45.38
CA ASN A 497 -10.99 15.78 44.90
C ASN A 497 -11.77 16.92 44.25
N THR A 498 -11.09 17.93 43.71
CA THR A 498 -11.71 18.88 42.77
C THR A 498 -11.94 18.18 41.44
N GLU A 499 -13.14 18.30 40.90
CA GLU A 499 -13.49 17.78 39.59
C GLU A 499 -13.44 18.93 38.59
N GLU A 500 -12.85 18.68 37.44
CA GLU A 500 -12.73 19.60 36.32
C GLU A 500 -13.05 18.85 35.04
N MET A 501 -13.91 19.42 34.20
CA MET A 501 -14.13 18.91 32.85
C MET A 501 -13.03 19.45 31.93
N ILE A 502 -12.35 18.57 31.20
CA ILE A 502 -11.39 18.93 30.17
C ILE A 502 -11.99 18.62 28.81
N ASN A 503 -12.19 19.66 28.01
CA ASN A 503 -12.60 19.56 26.62
C ASN A 503 -11.36 19.44 25.75
N LEU A 504 -11.33 18.42 24.91
CA LEU A 504 -10.19 18.04 24.09
C LEU A 504 -10.63 17.92 22.64
N ALA A 505 -9.75 18.32 21.72
CA ALA A 505 -9.95 18.13 20.30
C ALA A 505 -8.63 17.79 19.61
N GLY A 506 -8.70 17.11 18.48
CA GLY A 506 -7.55 16.75 17.67
C GLY A 506 -7.78 15.46 16.88
N PRO A 507 -6.79 14.99 16.12
CA PRO A 507 -6.96 13.82 15.29
C PRO A 507 -6.95 12.53 16.10
N THR A 508 -7.74 11.56 15.63
CA THR A 508 -7.66 10.16 16.07
C THR A 508 -7.67 9.23 14.87
N ALA A 509 -7.07 8.05 15.03
CA ALA A 509 -7.06 7.03 14.00
C ALA A 509 -7.24 5.64 14.60
N VAL A 510 -8.00 4.81 13.89
CA VAL A 510 -8.33 3.45 14.27
C VAL A 510 -8.07 2.53 13.08
N ASP A 511 -7.37 1.44 13.35
CA ASP A 511 -7.26 0.32 12.44
C ASP A 511 -8.36 -0.70 12.79
N VAL A 512 -9.02 -1.25 11.77
CA VAL A 512 -10.05 -2.29 11.90
C VAL A 512 -9.65 -3.49 11.06
N TRP A 513 -9.53 -4.66 11.71
CA TRP A 513 -9.13 -5.90 11.08
C TRP A 513 -10.37 -6.66 10.64
N PHE A 514 -10.70 -6.52 9.36
CA PHE A 514 -11.64 -7.42 8.68
C PHE A 514 -10.92 -8.67 8.20
N GLU A 515 -11.70 -9.62 7.74
CA GLU A 515 -11.21 -10.88 7.19
C GLU A 515 -10.50 -10.67 5.85
N ASN A 516 -11.08 -11.04 4.69
CA ASN A 516 -10.37 -10.89 3.41
C ASN A 516 -10.60 -9.52 2.75
N ARG A 517 -11.72 -8.87 3.06
CA ARG A 517 -12.10 -7.57 2.53
C ARG A 517 -12.96 -6.83 3.53
N GLU A 518 -12.99 -5.52 3.38
CA GLU A 518 -13.85 -4.63 4.16
C GLU A 518 -15.29 -5.17 4.26
N GLY A 519 -15.80 -5.24 5.49
CA GLY A 519 -17.12 -5.75 5.85
C GLY A 519 -17.21 -7.25 6.15
N GLU A 520 -16.23 -8.09 5.78
CA GLU A 520 -16.21 -9.51 6.18
C GLU A 520 -15.75 -9.67 7.64
N ALA A 521 -16.52 -10.41 8.42
CA ALA A 521 -16.32 -10.63 9.86
C ALA A 521 -16.65 -12.08 10.23
N HIS A 522 -16.10 -12.57 11.33
CA HIS A 522 -16.33 -13.93 11.83
C HIS A 522 -16.66 -13.93 13.32
N ASP A 523 -17.46 -14.93 13.73
CA ASP A 523 -17.74 -15.31 15.12
C ASP A 523 -16.55 -16.12 15.69
N ASP A 524 -15.48 -15.43 16.09
CA ASP A 524 -14.24 -16.05 16.55
C ASP A 524 -14.39 -16.62 17.97
N ASP A 525 -15.27 -16.04 18.80
CA ASP A 525 -15.52 -16.49 20.17
C ASP A 525 -16.65 -17.55 20.30
N GLY A 526 -17.39 -17.79 19.21
CA GLY A 526 -18.40 -18.83 19.07
C GLY A 526 -19.71 -18.52 19.80
N ASP A 527 -20.00 -17.25 20.10
CA ASP A 527 -21.23 -16.80 20.72
C ASP A 527 -22.40 -16.62 19.72
N GLY A 528 -22.10 -16.69 18.42
CA GLY A 528 -23.05 -16.62 17.31
C GLY A 528 -23.22 -15.24 16.70
N LEU A 529 -22.39 -14.27 17.06
CA LEU A 529 -22.34 -12.92 16.50
C LEU A 529 -21.01 -12.74 15.77
N ASP A 530 -21.00 -12.12 14.61
CA ASP A 530 -19.76 -11.79 13.91
C ASP A 530 -19.09 -10.55 14.53
N GLU A 531 -17.77 -10.59 14.70
CA GLU A 531 -16.96 -9.50 15.25
C GLU A 531 -15.73 -9.14 14.40
N VAL A 532 -15.20 -7.95 14.63
CA VAL A 532 -13.90 -7.52 14.11
C VAL A 532 -13.07 -6.84 15.20
N MET A 533 -11.77 -7.14 15.20
CA MET A 533 -10.81 -6.52 16.12
C MET A 533 -10.48 -5.09 15.66
N THR A 534 -10.26 -4.21 16.63
CA THR A 534 -9.84 -2.83 16.38
C THR A 534 -8.65 -2.42 17.23
N LYS A 535 -7.93 -1.40 16.78
CA LYS A 535 -6.82 -0.81 17.51
C LYS A 535 -6.82 0.68 17.29
N MET A 536 -6.79 1.44 18.36
CA MET A 536 -6.50 2.87 18.25
C MET A 536 -5.01 3.02 17.99
N VAL A 537 -4.68 3.58 16.83
CA VAL A 537 -3.29 3.72 16.35
C VAL A 537 -2.78 5.15 16.46
N ASP A 538 -3.70 6.12 16.51
CA ASP A 538 -3.39 7.51 16.80
C ASP A 538 -4.47 8.13 17.69
N LEU A 539 -4.03 8.95 18.63
CA LEU A 539 -4.87 9.81 19.46
C LEU A 539 -3.97 10.97 19.87
N ASP A 540 -4.17 12.14 19.28
CA ASP A 540 -3.45 13.36 19.61
C ASP A 540 -4.46 14.45 19.96
N LEU A 541 -4.95 14.38 21.19
CA LEU A 541 -5.99 15.27 21.66
C LEU A 541 -5.40 16.37 22.54
N GLN A 542 -5.79 17.61 22.28
CA GLN A 542 -5.29 18.79 22.97
C GLN A 542 -6.45 19.56 23.61
N GLY A 543 -6.19 20.15 24.76
CA GLY A 543 -7.13 21.06 25.40
C GLY A 543 -6.51 21.84 26.54
N LEU A 544 -7.36 22.41 27.38
CA LEU A 544 -6.96 23.21 28.52
C LEU A 544 -7.44 22.58 29.83
N SER A 545 -6.57 22.63 30.84
CA SER A 545 -6.92 22.36 32.24
C SER A 545 -6.60 23.58 33.10
N SER A 546 -7.10 23.60 34.33
CA SER A 546 -6.87 24.63 35.34
C SER A 546 -5.39 24.80 35.69
N GLN A 547 -4.55 23.82 35.37
CA GLN A 547 -3.11 23.83 35.59
C GLN A 547 -2.30 24.27 34.37
N GLY A 548 -2.93 24.32 33.18
CA GLY A 548 -2.31 24.67 31.90
C GLY A 548 -2.72 23.72 30.76
N PRO A 549 -2.09 23.86 29.58
CA PRO A 549 -2.32 23.01 28.42
C PRO A 549 -2.19 21.53 28.77
N ILE A 550 -3.14 20.73 28.29
CA ILE A 550 -3.16 19.28 28.48
C ILE A 550 -3.20 18.58 27.12
N PHE A 551 -2.33 17.59 26.98
CA PHE A 551 -2.23 16.71 25.81
C PHE A 551 -2.57 15.31 26.25
N VAL A 552 -3.41 14.63 25.48
CA VAL A 552 -3.77 13.24 25.69
C VAL A 552 -3.32 12.46 24.49
N SER A 553 -2.57 11.40 24.75
CA SER A 553 -2.00 10.52 23.73
C SER A 553 -2.16 9.06 24.13
N LEU A 554 -1.96 8.14 23.19
CA LEU A 554 -1.87 6.72 23.53
C LEU A 554 -0.63 6.44 24.38
N ASN A 555 -0.76 5.53 25.33
CA ASN A 555 0.38 4.99 26.05
C ASN A 555 1.24 4.16 25.08
N PRO A 556 2.54 4.49 24.88
CA PRO A 556 3.38 3.78 23.91
C PRO A 556 3.74 2.35 24.32
N ASP A 557 3.64 2.01 25.61
CA ASP A 557 4.05 0.71 26.14
C ASP A 557 2.91 -0.32 26.14
N ILE A 558 1.65 0.12 26.01
CA ILE A 558 0.46 -0.73 26.09
C ILE A 558 -0.49 -0.38 24.94
N MET A 559 -0.78 -1.36 24.10
CA MET A 559 -1.69 -1.18 22.97
C MET A 559 -3.12 -0.93 23.46
N SER A 560 -3.78 0.06 22.85
CA SER A 560 -5.21 0.30 23.05
C SER A 560 -5.99 -0.43 21.96
N THR A 561 -6.65 -1.52 22.33
CA THR A 561 -7.40 -2.40 21.43
C THR A 561 -8.89 -2.35 21.72
N GLY A 562 -9.69 -2.79 20.77
CA GLY A 562 -11.13 -2.82 20.88
C GLY A 562 -11.75 -3.90 20.01
N VAL A 563 -13.07 -3.94 19.98
CA VAL A 563 -13.87 -4.85 19.15
C VAL A 563 -15.09 -4.10 18.64
N ILE A 564 -15.51 -4.43 17.42
CA ILE A 564 -16.85 -4.13 16.92
C ILE A 564 -17.57 -5.46 16.77
N MET A 565 -18.66 -5.64 17.50
CA MET A 565 -19.46 -6.87 17.52
C MET A 565 -20.91 -6.52 17.20
N GLU A 566 -21.50 -7.22 16.25
CA GLU A 566 -22.89 -7.00 15.88
C GLU A 566 -23.87 -7.36 17.02
N LYS A 567 -25.10 -6.84 16.96
CA LYS A 567 -26.13 -7.20 17.97
C LYS A 567 -26.93 -8.43 17.61
N VAL A 568 -27.03 -8.71 16.31
CA VAL A 568 -27.84 -9.78 15.73
C VAL A 568 -27.19 -10.19 14.42
N ASN A 569 -26.85 -11.47 14.30
CA ASN A 569 -26.34 -12.05 13.06
C ASN A 569 -27.48 -12.36 12.06
N ASN A 570 -27.85 -11.38 11.24
CA ASN A 570 -28.73 -11.55 10.09
C ASN A 570 -27.98 -11.96 8.82
N THR A 571 -26.70 -11.59 8.70
CA THR A 571 -25.87 -11.86 7.52
C THR A 571 -24.56 -12.57 7.89
N PRO A 572 -24.58 -13.90 8.14
CA PRO A 572 -23.39 -14.62 8.60
C PRO A 572 -22.17 -14.43 7.70
N GLY A 573 -21.03 -14.08 8.31
CA GLY A 573 -19.77 -13.80 7.64
C GLY A 573 -19.60 -12.34 7.18
N ILE A 574 -20.58 -11.47 7.47
CA ILE A 574 -20.56 -10.05 7.14
C ILE A 574 -21.00 -9.27 8.38
N LEU A 575 -20.21 -8.28 8.77
CA LEU A 575 -20.54 -7.41 9.89
C LEU A 575 -21.86 -6.68 9.62
N ASP A 576 -22.91 -6.95 10.42
CA ASP A 576 -24.21 -6.28 10.29
C ASP A 576 -24.18 -4.84 10.84
N VAL A 577 -23.51 -3.95 10.11
CA VAL A 577 -23.48 -2.50 10.29
C VAL A 577 -23.38 -1.82 8.90
N ASP A 578 -24.04 -0.68 8.68
CA ASP A 578 -23.95 0.00 7.38
C ASP A 578 -22.51 0.47 7.13
N PRO A 579 -21.98 0.46 5.88
CA PRO A 579 -22.66 0.15 4.63
C PRO A 579 -22.64 -1.34 4.25
N PHE A 580 -22.13 -2.23 5.10
CA PHE A 580 -21.89 -3.63 4.74
C PHE A 580 -23.19 -4.44 4.72
N ALA A 581 -23.95 -4.39 5.81
CA ALA A 581 -25.27 -4.99 5.91
C ALA A 581 -26.15 -4.24 6.93
N PRO A 582 -27.49 -4.23 6.76
CA PRO A 582 -28.37 -3.50 7.67
C PRO A 582 -28.35 -4.10 9.07
N GLY A 583 -27.87 -3.33 10.06
CA GLY A 583 -27.83 -3.74 11.45
C GLY A 583 -27.19 -2.69 12.35
N ASP A 584 -27.02 -3.06 13.62
CA ASP A 584 -26.36 -2.24 14.63
C ASP A 584 -25.25 -3.08 15.28
N ALA A 585 -24.15 -2.44 15.64
CA ALA A 585 -23.05 -3.07 16.37
C ALA A 585 -22.77 -2.36 17.70
N ASN A 586 -22.27 -3.10 18.69
CA ASN A 586 -21.59 -2.54 19.84
C ASN A 586 -20.10 -2.40 19.48
N SER A 587 -19.55 -1.22 19.66
CA SER A 587 -18.12 -0.95 19.49
C SER A 587 -17.54 -0.51 20.82
N TRP A 588 -16.38 -1.04 21.19
CA TRP A 588 -15.69 -0.60 22.39
C TRP A 588 -14.17 -0.65 22.28
N PHE A 589 -13.50 0.20 23.06
CA PHE A 589 -12.05 0.27 23.16
C PHE A 589 -11.59 0.23 24.62
N ASP A 590 -10.55 -0.54 24.89
CA ASP A 590 -9.75 -0.45 26.11
C ASP A 590 -8.65 0.60 25.90
N LEU A 591 -8.87 1.84 26.33
CA LEU A 591 -7.91 2.92 26.14
C LEU A 591 -6.87 3.00 27.27
N TYR A 592 -5.60 2.96 26.88
CA TYR A 592 -4.45 3.28 27.73
C TYR A 592 -3.90 4.63 27.28
N LEU A 593 -4.10 5.65 28.11
CA LEU A 593 -3.85 7.04 27.79
C LEU A 593 -2.68 7.58 28.61
N GLN A 594 -1.92 8.47 27.99
CA GLN A 594 -0.93 9.32 28.62
C GLN A 594 -1.39 10.78 28.56
N PHE A 595 -1.51 11.40 29.72
CA PHE A 595 -1.84 12.82 29.88
C PHE A 595 -0.56 13.59 30.18
N THR A 596 -0.29 14.63 29.41
CA THR A 596 0.82 15.55 29.62
C THR A 596 0.29 16.94 29.88
N VAL A 597 0.56 17.49 31.08
CA VAL A 597 0.13 18.84 31.45
C VAL A 597 1.34 19.76 31.56
N LEU A 598 1.31 20.87 30.83
CA LEU A 598 2.34 21.91 30.90
C LEU A 598 1.97 22.91 32.00
N LEU A 599 2.65 22.81 33.14
CA LEU A 599 2.37 23.65 34.30
C LEU A 599 2.90 25.07 34.10
N ALA A 600 2.19 26.05 34.66
CA ALA A 600 2.56 27.48 34.59
C ALA A 600 3.96 27.80 35.14
N ASP A 601 4.51 26.97 36.03
CA ASP A 601 5.86 27.13 36.58
C ASP A 601 6.99 26.53 35.72
N GLY A 602 6.64 26.02 34.53
CA GLY A 602 7.56 25.44 33.56
C GLY A 602 7.80 23.95 33.73
N ARG A 603 7.27 23.31 34.78
CA ARG A 603 7.32 21.85 34.94
C ARG A 603 6.31 21.16 34.02
N THR A 604 6.53 19.88 33.78
CA THR A 604 5.60 19.00 33.07
C THR A 604 5.11 17.92 34.02
N LEU A 605 3.80 17.74 34.09
CA LEU A 605 3.18 16.62 34.80
C LEU A 605 2.77 15.58 33.76
N VAL A 606 3.27 14.35 33.90
CA VAL A 606 2.87 13.22 33.05
C VAL A 606 2.11 12.22 33.92
N LEU A 607 0.95 11.79 33.43
CA LEU A 607 0.06 10.83 34.09
C LEU A 607 -0.33 9.74 33.09
N HIS A 608 -0.57 8.53 33.56
CA HIS A 608 -1.11 7.44 32.73
C HIS A 608 -2.04 6.53 33.53
N ASN A 609 -3.00 5.90 32.87
CA ASN A 609 -3.81 4.84 33.49
C ASN A 609 -3.17 3.47 33.30
N LYS A 610 -3.35 2.59 34.30
CA LYS A 610 -2.94 1.17 34.22
C LYS A 610 -4.12 0.24 33.98
N ASP A 611 -5.29 0.60 34.49
CA ASP A 611 -6.55 -0.07 34.16
C ASP A 611 -7.14 0.65 32.94
N PRO A 612 -7.66 -0.06 31.93
CA PRO A 612 -8.14 0.55 30.71
C PRO A 612 -9.34 1.47 30.96
N LYS A 613 -9.40 2.58 30.22
CA LYS A 613 -10.61 3.40 30.12
C LYS A 613 -11.49 2.78 29.03
N GLN A 614 -12.47 1.95 29.43
CA GLN A 614 -13.30 1.18 28.51
C GLN A 614 -14.37 2.04 27.84
N MET A 615 -14.11 2.58 26.66
CA MET A 615 -15.02 3.48 25.95
C MET A 615 -16.00 2.65 25.10
N HIS A 616 -17.31 2.84 25.24
CA HIS A 616 -18.33 2.05 24.54
C HIS A 616 -19.29 2.92 23.73
N ALA A 617 -19.65 2.48 22.53
CA ALA A 617 -20.71 3.05 21.70
C ALA A 617 -21.59 1.96 21.09
N MET A 618 -22.80 2.35 20.72
CA MET A 618 -23.61 1.61 19.76
C MET A 618 -23.54 2.37 18.44
N ILE A 619 -23.05 1.71 17.40
CA ILE A 619 -22.87 2.33 16.08
C ILE A 619 -23.83 1.67 15.10
N THR A 620 -24.32 2.47 14.16
CA THR A 620 -25.15 2.00 13.04
C THR A 620 -24.41 2.05 11.71
N ASN A 621 -23.25 2.70 11.70
CA ASN A 621 -22.43 2.93 10.50
C ASN A 621 -20.95 2.67 10.81
N LYS A 622 -20.23 2.23 9.77
CA LYS A 622 -18.78 2.08 9.71
C LYS A 622 -18.24 2.92 8.52
N PRO A 623 -17.23 3.78 8.75
CA PRO A 623 -16.78 4.29 10.05
C PRO A 623 -17.94 4.85 10.91
N PRO A 624 -17.81 4.95 12.25
CA PRO A 624 -18.84 5.51 13.12
C PRO A 624 -19.43 6.81 12.55
N GLY A 625 -20.75 6.91 12.60
CA GLY A 625 -21.48 8.02 12.01
C GLY A 625 -21.28 9.34 12.76
N GLU A 626 -21.76 10.42 12.15
CA GLU A 626 -21.78 11.74 12.75
C GLU A 626 -22.51 11.76 14.10
N GLY A 627 -21.80 12.22 15.14
CA GLY A 627 -22.26 12.30 16.52
C GLY A 627 -22.24 11.00 17.30
N ASP A 628 -21.76 9.88 16.72
CA ASP A 628 -21.62 8.62 17.46
C ASP A 628 -20.65 8.83 18.63
N THR A 629 -21.19 8.64 19.84
CA THR A 629 -20.50 8.98 21.09
C THR A 629 -20.10 7.72 21.83
N TYR A 630 -18.80 7.56 22.04
CA TYR A 630 -18.25 6.56 22.94
C TYR A 630 -18.21 7.12 24.36
N GLU A 631 -18.75 6.39 25.33
CA GLU A 631 -18.83 6.84 26.72
C GLU A 631 -18.25 5.83 27.70
N ASN A 632 -17.69 6.34 28.80
CA ASN A 632 -17.35 5.55 29.97
C ASN A 632 -17.60 6.35 31.26
N PRO A 633 -18.58 5.98 32.10
CA PRO A 633 -18.90 6.72 33.32
C PRO A 633 -17.96 6.37 34.50
N GLU A 634 -17.07 5.39 34.34
CA GLU A 634 -16.26 4.88 35.44
C GLU A 634 -15.09 5.79 35.79
N ARG A 635 -14.68 5.72 37.06
CA ARG A 635 -13.55 6.47 37.60
C ARG A 635 -12.32 5.55 37.70
N ILE A 636 -11.23 5.92 37.04
CA ILE A 636 -9.95 5.18 37.04
C ILE A 636 -8.82 6.00 37.66
N GLU A 637 -7.87 5.33 38.31
CA GLU A 637 -6.71 5.99 38.94
C GLU A 637 -5.60 6.26 37.92
N LEU A 638 -5.01 7.46 38.00
CA LEU A 638 -3.86 7.85 37.20
C LEU A 638 -2.56 7.70 37.99
N PHE A 639 -1.50 7.26 37.33
CA PHE A 639 -0.19 6.96 37.89
C PHE A 639 0.87 7.88 37.29
N LEU A 640 1.93 8.11 38.06
CA LEU A 640 3.15 8.76 37.57
C LEU A 640 3.97 7.79 36.71
N PRO A 641 4.92 8.26 35.87
CA PRO A 641 5.74 7.40 35.01
C PRO A 641 6.56 6.36 35.77
N ASN A 642 6.89 6.61 37.04
CA ASN A 642 7.58 5.65 37.91
C ASN A 642 6.66 4.54 38.47
N GLY A 643 5.37 4.56 38.12
CA GLY A 643 4.36 3.59 38.52
C GLY A 643 3.70 3.86 39.88
N GLU A 644 4.08 4.92 40.59
CA GLU A 644 3.46 5.32 41.86
C GLU A 644 2.11 6.00 41.62
N PRO A 645 1.13 5.86 42.55
CA PRO A 645 -0.14 6.59 42.49
C PRO A 645 0.08 8.10 42.45
N SER A 646 -0.58 8.79 41.52
CA SER A 646 -0.44 10.26 41.39
C SER A 646 -1.37 11.02 42.33
N GLY A 647 -2.45 10.38 42.79
CA GLY A 647 -3.59 11.02 43.46
C GLY A 647 -4.62 11.65 42.51
N TYR A 648 -4.33 11.71 41.20
CA TYR A 648 -5.29 12.09 40.18
C TYR A 648 -6.13 10.89 39.72
N PHE A 649 -7.36 11.16 39.28
CA PHE A 649 -8.25 10.17 38.70
C PHE A 649 -8.90 10.72 37.44
N LEU A 650 -9.18 9.84 36.49
CA LEU A 650 -10.00 10.14 35.33
C LEU A 650 -11.42 9.65 35.62
N GLY A 651 -12.37 10.57 35.71
CA GLY A 651 -13.79 10.33 35.92
C GLY A 651 -14.52 10.01 34.61
N PRO A 652 -15.83 10.32 34.51
CA PRO A 652 -16.61 10.13 33.28
C PRO A 652 -15.92 10.71 32.05
N GLY A 653 -16.04 10.01 30.92
CA GLY A 653 -15.45 10.44 29.65
C GLY A 653 -16.37 10.18 28.48
N LYS A 654 -16.27 11.04 27.47
CA LYS A 654 -16.90 10.94 26.15
C LYS A 654 -15.86 11.11 25.05
N HIS A 655 -16.05 10.42 23.94
CA HIS A 655 -15.22 10.53 22.74
C HIS A 655 -16.12 10.43 21.51
N ILE A 656 -16.06 11.43 20.64
CA ILE A 656 -16.89 11.57 19.46
C ILE A 656 -15.94 11.64 18.26
N PRO A 657 -15.65 10.50 17.59
CA PRO A 657 -14.66 10.45 16.52
C PRO A 657 -15.01 11.40 15.37
N ASN A 658 -16.27 11.37 14.95
CA ASN A 658 -16.84 12.23 13.93
C ASN A 658 -17.98 13.04 14.59
N PRO A 659 -17.72 14.23 15.17
CA PRO A 659 -18.79 15.09 15.68
C PRO A 659 -19.81 15.38 14.56
N ARG A 660 -21.04 15.78 14.91
CA ARG A 660 -22.04 16.10 13.87
C ARG A 660 -21.51 17.17 12.92
N ASP A 661 -22.10 17.30 11.73
CA ASP A 661 -21.87 18.47 10.87
C ASP A 661 -22.09 19.75 11.71
N HIS A 662 -21.02 20.29 12.27
CA HIS A 662 -21.02 21.59 12.89
C HIS A 662 -20.92 22.56 11.72
N PHE A 663 -21.85 23.53 11.64
CA PHE A 663 -21.61 24.65 10.74
C PHE A 663 -20.39 25.40 11.27
N VAL A 664 -19.27 25.29 10.54
CA VAL A 664 -18.06 26.06 10.84
C VAL A 664 -18.16 27.39 10.12
N GLU A 665 -18.38 28.44 10.89
CA GLU A 665 -18.28 29.81 10.40
C GLU A 665 -16.80 30.22 10.42
N HIS A 666 -16.31 30.72 9.28
CA HIS A 666 -14.94 31.21 9.15
C HIS A 666 -14.94 32.74 9.18
N ASP A 667 -14.54 33.32 10.31
CA ASP A 667 -14.27 34.75 10.40
C ASP A 667 -12.90 35.04 9.82
N VAL A 668 -12.87 35.86 8.77
CA VAL A 668 -11.64 36.32 8.16
C VAL A 668 -11.48 37.81 8.40
N PHE A 669 -10.44 38.17 9.16
CA PHE A 669 -10.05 39.55 9.42
C PHE A 669 -8.72 39.80 8.69
N ASP A 670 -8.79 40.32 7.45
CA ASP A 670 -7.61 40.55 6.60
C ASP A 670 -6.62 41.55 7.22
N ASN A 671 -7.13 42.43 8.09
CA ASN A 671 -6.31 43.26 8.96
C ASN A 671 -6.84 43.14 10.39
N THR A 672 -5.95 43.31 11.35
CA THR A 672 -6.26 43.29 12.78
C THR A 672 -5.27 44.21 13.45
N ASP A 673 -5.75 45.17 14.24
CA ASP A 673 -4.89 46.00 15.07
C ASP A 673 -4.69 45.34 16.44
N ALA A 674 -3.45 45.09 16.83
CA ALA A 674 -3.13 44.58 18.15
C ALA A 674 -2.07 45.43 18.83
N GLN A 675 -2.17 45.54 20.16
CA GLN A 675 -1.11 46.11 20.98
C GLN A 675 -0.74 45.11 22.06
N ILE A 676 0.55 44.83 22.23
CA ILE A 676 1.05 44.03 23.34
C ILE A 676 2.09 44.80 24.14
N ASN A 677 2.18 44.52 25.44
CA ASN A 677 3.28 45.02 26.27
C ASN A 677 4.33 43.92 26.49
N LEU A 678 5.52 44.06 25.90
CA LEU A 678 6.64 43.17 26.15
C LEU A 678 7.44 43.64 27.37
N LEU A 679 7.48 42.81 28.40
CA LEU A 679 8.24 43.06 29.62
C LEU A 679 9.54 42.25 29.60
N GLY A 680 10.63 42.84 30.08
CA GLY A 680 11.95 42.21 30.04
C GLY A 680 12.79 42.48 31.30
N PRO A 681 14.06 42.05 31.30
CA PRO A 681 14.94 42.22 32.45
C PRO A 681 15.17 43.71 32.79
N ASP A 682 15.52 43.98 34.05
CA ASP A 682 15.83 45.32 34.57
C ASP A 682 14.70 46.38 34.46
N GLY A 683 13.44 45.93 34.33
CA GLY A 683 12.27 46.81 34.24
C GLY A 683 12.00 47.32 32.82
N PHE A 684 12.57 46.66 31.79
CA PHE A 684 12.18 46.87 30.41
C PHE A 684 10.67 46.63 30.25
N SER A 685 9.99 47.57 29.58
CA SER A 685 8.57 47.50 29.21
C SER A 685 8.38 48.32 27.94
N GLU A 686 7.79 47.70 26.93
CA GLU A 686 7.55 48.33 25.64
C GLU A 686 6.19 47.89 25.10
N ASN A 687 5.34 48.87 24.74
CA ASN A 687 4.14 48.60 23.99
C ASN A 687 4.49 48.51 22.50
N ILE A 688 4.12 47.41 21.87
CA ILE A 688 4.38 47.11 20.47
C ILE A 688 3.02 47.08 19.78
N ASN A 689 2.86 47.94 18.77
CA ASN A 689 1.72 47.88 17.86
C ASN A 689 2.03 46.87 16.76
N LEU A 690 1.06 46.02 16.48
CA LEU A 690 1.12 44.95 15.51
C LEU A 690 -0.09 45.02 14.60
N THR A 691 0.11 44.64 13.35
CA THR A 691 -0.94 44.57 12.33
C THR A 691 -0.78 43.33 11.48
N GLY A 692 -1.88 42.74 11.03
CA GLY A 692 -1.88 41.63 10.09
C GLY A 692 -3.15 40.80 10.19
N PRO A 693 -3.26 39.71 9.43
CA PRO A 693 -4.48 38.94 9.35
C PRO A 693 -4.70 38.05 10.58
N THR A 694 -5.98 37.82 10.88
CA THR A 694 -6.48 36.86 11.88
C THR A 694 -7.61 36.07 11.27
N LYS A 695 -7.67 34.76 11.52
CA LYS A 695 -8.82 33.93 11.16
C LYS A 695 -9.28 33.10 12.34
N ILE A 696 -10.60 33.04 12.51
CA ILE A 696 -11.25 32.36 13.63
C ILE A 696 -12.34 31.47 13.06
N ASP A 697 -12.34 30.23 13.51
CA ASP A 697 -13.41 29.29 13.23
C ASP A 697 -14.35 29.25 14.43
N VAL A 698 -15.65 29.25 14.17
CA VAL A 698 -16.71 29.12 15.17
C VAL A 698 -17.57 27.91 14.82
N TRP A 699 -17.70 26.97 15.75
CA TRP A 699 -18.43 25.72 15.55
C TRP A 699 -19.83 25.83 16.15
N PHE A 700 -20.84 25.88 15.30
CA PHE A 700 -22.23 25.73 15.71
C PHE A 700 -22.64 24.26 15.65
N GLU A 701 -23.47 23.82 16.60
CA GLU A 701 -23.84 22.40 16.79
C GLU A 701 -24.67 21.80 15.64
N LEU A 702 -25.35 22.65 14.86
CA LEU A 702 -26.16 22.26 13.70
C LEU A 702 -26.01 23.34 12.61
N ASP A 703 -27.11 24.02 12.25
CA ASP A 703 -27.08 25.19 11.37
C ASP A 703 -26.42 26.39 12.09
N GLU A 704 -25.92 27.35 11.32
CA GLU A 704 -25.41 28.63 11.83
C GLU A 704 -26.37 29.27 12.86
N GLY A 705 -25.81 29.70 14.00
CA GLY A 705 -26.57 30.23 15.14
C GLY A 705 -27.12 29.19 16.11
N LYS A 706 -26.97 27.87 15.86
CA LYS A 706 -27.37 26.82 16.80
C LYS A 706 -26.27 26.50 17.81
N ALA A 707 -26.64 26.61 19.09
CA ALA A 707 -25.78 26.42 20.25
C ALA A 707 -26.47 25.50 21.26
N GLN A 708 -25.69 24.86 22.14
CA GLN A 708 -26.18 23.99 23.22
C GLN A 708 -25.43 24.29 24.52
N ASP A 709 -26.09 24.01 25.65
CA ASP A 709 -25.55 24.00 27.01
C ASP A 709 -24.74 22.72 27.27
N ASP A 710 -23.48 22.70 26.82
CA ASP A 710 -22.58 21.54 26.93
C ASP A 710 -21.98 21.40 28.33
N ASP A 711 -21.76 22.51 29.03
CA ASP A 711 -21.22 22.52 30.40
C ASP A 711 -22.30 22.38 31.50
N GLY A 712 -23.57 22.55 31.14
CA GLY A 712 -24.73 22.34 32.00
C GLY A 712 -25.03 23.50 32.96
N ASP A 713 -24.47 24.69 32.73
CA ASP A 713 -24.73 25.89 33.53
C ASP A 713 -26.07 26.57 33.20
N GLY A 714 -26.72 26.18 32.10
CA GLY A 714 -28.02 26.65 31.65
C GLY A 714 -27.97 27.76 30.60
N ARG A 715 -26.80 28.03 30.02
CA ARG A 715 -26.58 28.92 28.88
C ARG A 715 -26.16 28.10 27.67
N ASP A 716 -26.48 28.56 26.48
CA ASP A 716 -26.01 27.97 25.25
C ASP A 716 -24.66 28.60 24.85
N GLU A 717 -23.71 27.77 24.45
CA GLU A 717 -22.37 28.17 24.03
C GLU A 717 -21.95 27.54 22.69
N VAL A 718 -20.92 28.12 22.10
CA VAL A 718 -20.22 27.56 20.93
C VAL A 718 -18.72 27.61 21.12
N MET A 719 -18.03 26.58 20.64
CA MET A 719 -16.58 26.48 20.66
C MET A 719 -15.97 27.33 19.52
N THR A 720 -14.83 27.95 19.79
CA THR A 720 -14.07 28.70 18.79
C THR A 720 -12.60 28.29 18.76
N LYS A 721 -11.93 28.55 17.63
CA LYS A 721 -10.50 28.28 17.43
C LYS A 721 -9.91 29.38 16.58
N VAL A 722 -8.79 29.94 17.03
CA VAL A 722 -7.99 30.83 16.19
C VAL A 722 -7.12 29.95 15.31
N ILE A 723 -7.35 30.02 13.99
CA ILE A 723 -6.68 29.17 13.00
C ILE A 723 -5.58 29.92 12.24
N GLU A 724 -5.63 31.26 12.20
CA GLU A 724 -4.58 32.10 11.65
C GLU A 724 -4.34 33.32 12.55
N LEU A 725 -3.07 33.62 12.77
CA LEU A 725 -2.61 34.86 13.39
C LEU A 725 -1.26 35.17 12.75
N ASP A 726 -1.14 36.28 12.02
CA ASP A 726 0.12 36.71 11.40
C ASP A 726 0.35 38.21 11.64
N LEU A 727 0.66 38.55 12.88
CA LEU A 727 0.76 39.93 13.32
C LEU A 727 2.21 40.42 13.28
N ASN A 728 2.44 41.51 12.56
CA ASN A 728 3.76 42.08 12.33
C ASN A 728 3.89 43.48 12.94
N GLY A 729 5.04 43.80 13.51
CA GLY A 729 5.33 45.13 14.03
C GLY A 729 6.81 45.35 14.32
N THR A 730 7.11 46.42 15.06
CA THR A 730 8.49 46.79 15.39
C THR A 730 8.63 47.14 16.86
N SER A 731 9.72 46.65 17.47
CA SER A 731 10.12 46.99 18.83
C SER A 731 11.51 47.64 18.84
N SER A 732 11.90 48.17 19.98
CA SER A 732 13.26 48.67 20.24
C SER A 732 14.33 47.57 20.14
N LEU A 733 13.94 46.30 20.24
CA LEU A 733 14.82 45.14 20.06
C LEU A 733 14.96 44.73 18.59
N GLY A 734 14.04 45.15 17.72
CA GLY A 734 14.00 44.81 16.30
C GLY A 734 12.58 44.48 15.81
N PRO A 735 12.43 44.03 14.54
CA PRO A 735 11.16 43.53 14.01
C PRO A 735 10.56 42.43 14.90
N VAL A 736 9.24 42.47 15.09
CA VAL A 736 8.49 41.50 15.87
C VAL A 736 7.41 40.88 15.01
N HIS A 737 7.32 39.56 15.07
CA HIS A 737 6.26 38.76 14.47
C HIS A 737 5.57 37.95 15.58
N ILE A 738 4.25 37.90 15.56
CA ILE A 738 3.45 37.06 16.45
C ILE A 738 2.55 36.19 15.60
N GLY A 739 2.73 34.88 15.75
CA GLY A 739 1.82 33.88 15.22
C GLY A 739 1.28 32.95 16.29
N LEU A 740 0.47 31.99 15.87
CA LEU A 740 0.02 30.91 16.73
C LEU A 740 1.17 29.96 17.05
N ASN A 741 1.19 29.43 18.27
CA ASN A 741 2.05 28.32 18.61
C ASN A 741 1.51 27.06 17.93
N PRO A 742 2.23 26.43 16.99
CA PRO A 742 1.73 25.25 16.29
C PRO A 742 1.64 24.01 17.20
N ASP A 743 2.33 24.03 18.34
CA ASP A 743 2.38 22.89 19.27
C ASP A 743 1.21 22.87 20.27
N ILE A 744 0.44 23.97 20.37
CA ILE A 744 -0.67 24.11 21.33
C ILE A 744 -1.83 24.87 20.68
N MET A 745 -2.99 24.22 20.54
CA MET A 745 -4.17 24.87 19.96
C MET A 745 -4.61 26.10 20.76
N SER A 746 -4.90 27.20 20.05
CA SER A 746 -5.54 28.40 20.61
C SER A 746 -7.04 28.31 20.42
N THR A 747 -7.75 27.95 21.49
CA THR A 747 -9.20 27.76 21.47
C THR A 747 -9.92 28.81 22.29
N GLY A 748 -11.24 28.90 22.15
CA GLY A 748 -12.08 29.85 22.85
C GLY A 748 -13.52 29.38 22.92
N GLU A 749 -14.38 30.23 23.43
CA GLU A 749 -15.82 30.00 23.55
C GLU A 749 -16.56 31.32 23.32
N ILE A 750 -17.79 31.22 22.80
CA ILE A 750 -18.78 32.31 22.82
C ILE A 750 -19.95 31.77 23.64
N GLU A 751 -20.10 32.29 24.86
CA GLU A 751 -21.17 31.92 25.78
C GLU A 751 -22.12 33.09 25.94
N GLU A 752 -23.42 32.86 25.79
CA GLU A 752 -24.41 33.90 26.01
C GLU A 752 -24.46 34.40 27.46
N LEU A 753 -24.72 35.69 27.66
CA LEU A 753 -24.86 36.22 29.01
C LEU A 753 -26.17 35.79 29.68
N VAL A 754 -27.21 35.54 28.89
CA VAL A 754 -28.56 35.16 29.31
C VAL A 754 -29.24 34.32 28.23
N ASN A 755 -29.69 33.11 28.58
CA ASN A 755 -30.50 32.23 27.71
C ASN A 755 -31.97 32.67 27.60
N ASN A 756 -32.26 33.60 26.70
CA ASN A 756 -33.60 33.97 26.24
C ASN A 756 -34.15 33.02 25.16
N THR A 757 -33.29 32.42 24.32
CA THR A 757 -33.70 31.57 23.18
C THR A 757 -33.02 30.19 23.19
N PRO A 758 -33.48 29.24 24.03
CA PRO A 758 -32.82 27.95 24.18
C PRO A 758 -32.59 27.19 22.86
N GLY A 759 -31.36 26.71 22.67
CA GLY A 759 -30.90 26.03 21.47
C GLY A 759 -30.59 26.96 20.30
N THR A 760 -30.40 28.26 20.54
CA THR A 760 -29.97 29.27 19.57
C THR A 760 -29.12 30.30 20.31
N LEU A 761 -27.93 30.60 19.80
CA LEU A 761 -27.03 31.57 20.43
C LEU A 761 -27.72 32.95 20.49
N ASP A 762 -27.93 33.50 21.69
CA ASP A 762 -28.49 34.85 21.86
C ASP A 762 -27.44 35.93 21.56
N LEU A 763 -27.15 36.09 20.28
CA LEU A 763 -26.24 37.05 19.68
C LEU A 763 -26.76 37.41 18.27
N ASP A 764 -26.73 38.69 17.87
CA ASP A 764 -27.15 39.07 16.50
C ASP A 764 -26.19 38.46 15.45
N PRO A 765 -26.65 38.04 14.27
CA PRO A 765 -28.02 38.14 13.74
C PRO A 765 -28.96 36.99 14.15
N PHE A 766 -28.53 36.07 15.01
CA PHE A 766 -29.25 34.82 15.31
C PHE A 766 -30.45 35.05 16.23
N ALA A 767 -30.22 35.70 17.37
CA ALA A 767 -31.26 36.10 18.31
C ALA A 767 -30.79 37.32 19.14
N PRO A 768 -31.72 38.21 19.58
CA PRO A 768 -31.32 39.39 20.32
C PRO A 768 -30.69 39.05 21.68
N GLY A 769 -29.44 39.44 21.86
CA GLY A 769 -28.70 39.20 23.10
C GLY A 769 -27.24 39.63 22.99
N ASP A 770 -26.50 39.41 24.07
CA ASP A 770 -25.07 39.68 24.16
C ASP A 770 -24.37 38.39 24.61
N ALA A 771 -23.17 38.14 24.11
CA ALA A 771 -22.36 36.99 24.48
C ALA A 771 -20.97 37.41 24.98
N ALA A 772 -20.44 36.66 25.95
CA ALA A 772 -19.04 36.73 26.32
C ALA A 772 -18.22 35.90 25.34
N SER A 773 -17.33 36.56 24.60
CA SER A 773 -16.38 35.90 23.70
C SER A 773 -14.99 35.88 24.33
N LEU A 774 -14.39 34.69 24.37
CA LEU A 774 -13.11 34.47 25.03
C LEU A 774 -12.21 33.61 24.17
N PHE A 775 -10.93 33.99 24.05
CA PHE A 775 -9.88 33.19 23.41
C PHE A 775 -8.70 32.94 24.36
N ASN A 776 -8.28 31.68 24.47
CA ASN A 776 -7.07 31.26 25.14
C ASN A 776 -5.92 31.19 24.14
N MET A 777 -5.17 32.29 24.00
CA MET A 777 -4.14 32.39 22.97
C MET A 777 -2.80 31.76 23.42
N PHE A 778 -2.29 30.84 22.62
CA PHE A 778 -0.92 30.32 22.67
C PHE A 778 -0.16 30.82 21.46
N LEU A 779 0.85 31.65 21.73
CA LEU A 779 1.52 32.49 20.76
C LEU A 779 2.96 32.02 20.57
N GLU A 780 3.42 32.09 19.33
CA GLU A 780 4.83 32.14 18.99
C GLU A 780 5.22 33.58 18.71
N ILE A 781 6.14 34.13 19.50
CA ILE A 781 6.62 35.50 19.40
C ILE A 781 8.06 35.47 18.92
N THR A 782 8.27 35.93 17.70
CA THR A 782 9.58 36.01 17.07
C THR A 782 10.09 37.44 17.08
N VAL A 783 11.28 37.64 17.66
CA VAL A 783 11.95 38.96 17.72
C VAL A 783 13.30 38.87 17.00
N ASP A 784 13.48 39.64 15.94
CA ASP A 784 14.74 39.73 15.20
C ASP A 784 15.69 40.73 15.86
N THR A 785 16.52 40.23 16.78
CA THR A 785 17.45 41.07 17.53
C THR A 785 18.79 41.22 16.81
N PRO A 786 19.60 42.26 17.12
CA PRO A 786 20.96 42.39 16.60
C PRO A 786 21.89 41.20 16.90
N ASN A 787 21.54 40.36 17.88
CA ASN A 787 22.31 39.18 18.27
C ASN A 787 21.77 37.87 17.67
N GLY A 788 20.73 37.94 16.84
CA GLY A 788 20.05 36.81 16.23
C GLY A 788 18.56 36.74 16.60
N LEU A 789 17.87 35.82 15.93
CA LEU A 789 16.46 35.55 16.13
C LEU A 789 16.20 34.97 17.53
N VAL A 790 15.19 35.50 18.23
CA VAL A 790 14.71 34.95 19.50
C VAL A 790 13.26 34.54 19.31
N VAL A 791 12.95 33.27 19.57
CA VAL A 791 11.60 32.71 19.47
C VAL A 791 11.11 32.35 20.88
N LEU A 792 10.01 32.97 21.28
CA LEU A 792 9.39 32.85 22.59
C LEU A 792 7.98 32.27 22.46
N VAL A 793 7.57 31.47 23.43
CA VAL A 793 6.21 30.90 23.50
C VAL A 793 5.65 31.07 24.91
N ASN A 794 4.33 31.18 25.04
CA ASN A 794 3.66 31.11 26.35
C ASN A 794 3.12 29.69 26.63
N ARG A 795 3.09 29.33 27.91
CA ARG A 795 2.45 28.10 28.41
C ARG A 795 1.21 28.35 29.25
N SER A 796 1.08 29.55 29.82
CA SER A 796 -0.21 30.02 30.36
C SER A 796 -0.91 30.76 29.24
N PRO A 797 -2.21 30.52 29.00
CA PRO A 797 -2.92 31.16 27.89
C PRO A 797 -2.92 32.68 28.07
N LYS A 798 -2.71 33.40 26.97
CA LYS A 798 -2.99 34.83 26.90
C LYS A 798 -4.48 34.98 26.66
N VAL A 799 -5.24 35.05 27.75
CA VAL A 799 -6.71 35.08 27.70
C VAL A 799 -7.17 36.45 27.18
N MET A 800 -7.75 36.47 25.99
CA MET A 800 -8.34 37.63 25.31
C MET A 800 -9.86 37.56 25.49
N ARG A 801 -10.50 38.64 25.91
CA ARG A 801 -11.95 38.64 26.22
C ARG A 801 -12.62 39.91 25.74
N GLU A 802 -13.86 39.79 25.29
CA GLU A 802 -14.78 40.90 25.04
C GLU A 802 -16.24 40.44 25.23
N THR A 803 -17.15 41.38 25.45
CA THR A 803 -18.59 41.17 25.31
C THR A 803 -19.01 41.65 23.93
N ILE A 804 -19.48 40.72 23.11
CA ILE A 804 -19.90 40.98 21.74
C ILE A 804 -21.42 41.02 21.66
N THR A 805 -21.94 41.86 20.77
CA THR A 805 -23.38 42.03 20.53
C THR A 805 -23.82 41.44 19.20
N GLU A 806 -22.87 41.15 18.31
CA GLU A 806 -23.12 40.61 16.98
C GLU A 806 -21.98 39.70 16.49
N LYS A 807 -22.27 38.95 15.43
CA LYS A 807 -21.37 38.04 14.73
C LYS A 807 -21.32 38.38 13.22
N PRO A 808 -20.12 38.51 12.61
CA PRO A 808 -18.81 38.60 13.28
C PRO A 808 -18.79 39.82 14.23
N PRO A 809 -17.92 39.84 15.27
CA PRO A 809 -17.86 40.97 16.20
C PRO A 809 -17.69 42.30 15.46
N GLY A 810 -18.65 43.22 15.64
CA GLY A 810 -18.66 44.52 14.99
C GLY A 810 -17.50 45.45 15.42
N GLU A 811 -17.30 46.52 14.67
CA GLU A 811 -16.21 47.45 14.92
C GLU A 811 -16.28 48.13 16.31
N GLY A 812 -15.14 48.20 16.99
CA GLY A 812 -14.92 49.22 18.03
C GLY A 812 -14.67 48.73 19.46
N ASN A 813 -14.72 47.43 19.75
CA ASN A 813 -14.32 46.90 21.06
C ASN A 813 -13.09 45.98 20.95
N PRO A 814 -11.93 46.37 21.51
CA PRO A 814 -10.76 45.50 21.54
C PRO A 814 -10.99 44.33 22.48
N TYR A 815 -10.73 43.11 22.02
CA TYR A 815 -10.48 42.02 22.96
C TYR A 815 -9.32 42.40 23.87
N GLU A 816 -9.56 42.40 25.18
CA GLU A 816 -8.57 42.82 26.16
C GLU A 816 -8.01 41.63 26.93
N SER A 817 -6.72 41.75 27.28
CA SER A 817 -6.08 40.83 28.21
C SER A 817 -5.22 41.62 29.21
N PRO A 818 -5.74 41.91 30.42
CA PRO A 818 -5.02 42.71 31.41
C PRO A 818 -3.92 41.93 32.14
N THR A 819 -3.84 40.62 31.92
CA THR A 819 -2.94 39.71 32.65
C THR A 819 -1.52 39.75 32.08
N THR A 820 -0.56 39.52 32.97
CA THR A 820 0.86 39.31 32.59
C THR A 820 1.19 37.84 32.70
N ILE A 821 1.77 37.26 31.65
CA ILE A 821 2.14 35.84 31.58
C ILE A 821 3.64 35.67 31.28
N PRO A 822 4.28 34.62 31.82
CA PRO A 822 5.67 34.31 31.52
C PRO A 822 5.84 33.77 30.09
N LEU A 823 6.98 34.10 29.47
CA LEU A 823 7.40 33.56 28.18
C LEU A 823 8.56 32.56 28.35
N PHE A 824 8.62 31.56 27.48
CA PHE A 824 9.61 30.48 27.46
C PHE A 824 10.35 30.48 26.13
N PHE A 825 11.63 30.12 26.11
CA PHE A 825 12.36 29.93 24.86
C PHE A 825 11.85 28.68 24.15
N LYS A 826 11.40 28.78 22.89
CA LYS A 826 10.83 27.65 22.14
C LYS A 826 11.78 26.45 22.10
N ASP A 827 13.03 26.65 21.69
CA ASP A 827 14.00 25.57 21.49
C ASP A 827 14.37 24.79 22.77
N SER A 828 14.36 25.43 23.93
CA SER A 828 14.83 24.82 25.18
C SER A 828 13.70 24.49 26.16
N GLY A 829 12.52 25.07 25.96
CA GLY A 829 11.41 25.03 26.91
C GLY A 829 11.70 25.72 28.26
N GLN A 830 12.85 26.39 28.41
CA GLN A 830 13.23 27.07 29.65
C GLN A 830 12.53 28.43 29.76
N LEU A 831 12.23 28.82 31.01
CA LEU A 831 11.68 30.14 31.32
C LEU A 831 12.62 31.24 30.82
N SER A 832 12.07 32.17 30.05
CA SER A 832 12.80 33.33 29.54
C SER A 832 12.77 34.48 30.56
N PRO A 833 13.64 35.49 30.44
CA PRO A 833 13.56 36.71 31.24
C PRO A 833 12.44 37.66 30.79
N TYR A 834 11.69 37.30 29.74
CA TYR A 834 10.61 38.11 29.19
C TYR A 834 9.23 37.63 29.66
N SER A 835 8.27 38.54 29.67
CA SER A 835 6.86 38.26 29.96
C SER A 835 5.98 39.09 29.05
N LEU A 836 4.82 38.54 28.70
CA LEU A 836 3.81 39.26 27.92
C LEU A 836 2.84 39.91 28.90
N GLY A 837 2.90 41.23 28.99
CA GLY A 837 2.03 42.07 29.84
C GLY A 837 0.64 42.28 29.21
N PRO A 838 -0.08 43.34 29.63
CA PRO A 838 -1.39 43.66 29.07
C PRO A 838 -1.36 43.83 27.54
N GLY A 839 -2.46 43.49 26.88
CA GLY A 839 -2.60 43.68 25.45
C GLY A 839 -4.04 43.76 24.98
N THR A 840 -4.22 44.24 23.76
CA THR A 840 -5.49 44.40 23.05
C THR A 840 -5.39 43.77 21.66
N HIS A 841 -6.51 43.26 21.16
CA HIS A 841 -6.65 42.73 19.81
C HIS A 841 -8.00 43.17 19.27
N THR A 842 -8.00 43.95 18.20
CA THR A 842 -9.19 44.46 17.55
C THR A 842 -9.25 43.84 16.16
N PRO A 843 -10.01 42.74 15.99
CA PRO A 843 -10.34 42.24 14.66
C PRO A 843 -11.03 43.38 13.91
N THR A 844 -10.52 43.74 12.74
CA THR A 844 -11.21 44.66 11.85
C THR A 844 -11.80 43.81 10.73
N PRO A 845 -13.14 43.70 10.62
CA PRO A 845 -13.79 42.99 9.53
C PRO A 845 -13.17 43.39 8.18
N GLY A 846 -13.02 42.41 7.29
CA GLY A 846 -12.28 42.55 6.03
C GLY A 846 -12.98 43.47 5.03
N HIS A 847 -12.90 44.78 5.25
CA HIS A 847 -13.33 45.76 4.26
C HIS A 847 -12.39 45.75 3.05
N PHE A 848 -12.93 45.83 1.82
CA PHE A 848 -12.14 46.19 0.65
C PHE A 848 -11.62 47.64 0.82
N VAL A 849 -10.30 47.79 1.03
CA VAL A 849 -9.67 49.11 1.21
C VAL A 849 -9.16 49.66 -0.14
N GLU A 850 -9.79 50.72 -0.64
CA GLU A 850 -9.28 51.51 -1.75
C GLU A 850 -8.24 52.52 -1.25
N HIS A 851 -7.04 52.52 -1.84
CA HIS A 851 -5.95 53.44 -1.49
C HIS A 851 -5.82 54.56 -2.51
N ASP A 852 -6.29 55.74 -2.12
CA ASP A 852 -6.36 56.93 -2.96
C ASP A 852 -5.15 57.84 -2.74
N HIS A 853 -4.19 57.81 -3.67
CA HIS A 853 -2.99 58.65 -3.59
C HIS A 853 -3.05 59.88 -4.49
N PHE A 854 -2.95 61.06 -3.88
CA PHE A 854 -2.90 62.35 -4.56
C PHE A 854 -1.50 62.94 -4.44
N PRO A 855 -0.65 62.84 -5.48
CA PRO A 855 0.74 63.30 -5.41
C PRO A 855 0.89 64.83 -5.31
N GLU A 856 -0.18 65.58 -5.62
CA GLU A 856 -0.20 67.05 -5.56
C GLU A 856 -1.57 67.56 -5.12
N THR A 857 -1.76 67.70 -3.81
CA THR A 857 -2.94 68.31 -3.18
C THR A 857 -2.67 69.78 -2.87
N GLN A 858 -3.65 70.65 -3.07
CA GLN A 858 -3.59 72.07 -2.74
C GLN A 858 -4.59 72.41 -1.64
N ALA A 859 -4.13 73.05 -0.57
CA ALA A 859 -4.99 73.51 0.52
C ALA A 859 -4.75 74.99 0.83
N MET A 860 -5.79 75.67 1.33
CA MET A 860 -5.71 77.06 1.76
C MET A 860 -6.12 77.17 3.22
N PHE A 861 -5.16 77.49 4.09
CA PHE A 861 -5.42 77.67 5.52
C PHE A 861 -5.29 79.14 5.90
N THR A 862 -6.20 79.63 6.75
CA THR A 862 -6.06 80.94 7.37
C THR A 862 -5.39 80.79 8.74
N LEU A 863 -4.13 81.21 8.85
CA LEU A 863 -3.47 81.35 10.15
C LEU A 863 -3.95 82.61 10.86
N ILE A 864 -4.44 82.45 12.09
CA ILE A 864 -4.81 83.56 12.96
C ILE A 864 -3.72 83.73 14.01
N ALA A 865 -2.98 84.83 13.93
CA ALA A 865 -1.93 85.13 14.91
C ALA A 865 -2.55 85.54 16.27
N PRO A 866 -1.80 85.46 17.39
CA PRO A 866 -2.31 85.79 18.72
C PRO A 866 -2.85 87.22 18.90
N ASN A 867 -2.48 88.14 18.00
CA ASN A 867 -2.99 89.51 17.95
C ASN A 867 -4.28 89.66 17.10
N GLY A 868 -4.81 88.56 16.58
CA GLY A 868 -6.01 88.49 15.75
C GLY A 868 -5.78 88.81 14.26
N THR A 869 -4.54 88.93 13.79
CA THR A 869 -4.29 89.11 12.35
C THR A 869 -4.41 87.78 11.61
N GLU A 870 -5.17 87.77 10.53
CA GLU A 870 -5.38 86.61 9.67
C GLU A 870 -4.43 86.64 8.46
N GLU A 871 -3.82 85.50 8.14
CA GLU A 871 -2.98 85.29 6.97
C GLU A 871 -3.42 84.02 6.25
N MET A 872 -3.79 84.14 4.98
CA MET A 872 -4.15 83.00 4.13
C MET A 872 -2.90 82.42 3.48
N ILE A 873 -2.66 81.13 3.67
CA ILE A 873 -1.49 80.40 3.19
C ILE A 873 -1.94 79.29 2.26
N ASN A 874 -1.28 79.24 1.10
CA ASN A 874 -1.42 78.14 0.17
C ASN A 874 -0.39 77.06 0.53
N LEU A 875 -0.87 75.85 0.73
CA LEU A 875 -0.05 74.68 0.97
C LEU A 875 -0.18 73.71 -0.21
N VAL A 876 0.91 73.03 -0.55
CA VAL A 876 0.96 72.00 -1.59
C VAL A 876 1.76 70.81 -1.07
N GLY A 877 1.32 69.60 -1.38
CA GLY A 877 2.05 68.37 -1.02
C GLY A 877 1.21 67.13 -1.30
N PRO A 878 1.78 65.93 -1.13
CA PRO A 878 1.05 64.70 -1.33
C PRO A 878 0.06 64.44 -0.18
N THR A 879 -1.05 63.79 -0.52
CA THR A 879 -2.00 63.23 0.44
C THR A 879 -2.42 61.84 0.01
N SER A 880 -2.78 61.00 0.99
CA SER A 880 -3.34 59.67 0.74
C SER A 880 -4.53 59.46 1.65
N VAL A 881 -5.58 58.87 1.10
CA VAL A 881 -6.82 58.51 1.79
C VAL A 881 -7.05 57.04 1.56
N ASP A 882 -7.42 56.34 2.62
CA ASP A 882 -7.92 54.98 2.53
C ASP A 882 -9.45 55.07 2.64
N VAL A 883 -10.17 54.29 1.83
CA VAL A 883 -11.64 54.17 1.81
C VAL A 883 -12.00 52.71 2.03
N TRP A 884 -12.80 52.43 3.04
CA TRP A 884 -13.21 51.09 3.45
C TRP A 884 -14.59 50.79 2.88
N PHE A 885 -14.67 49.90 1.90
CA PHE A 885 -15.92 49.31 1.40
C PHE A 885 -16.14 47.96 2.08
N GLU A 886 -17.37 47.47 2.14
CA GLU A 886 -17.71 46.20 2.83
C GLU A 886 -17.02 44.99 2.20
N ASP A 887 -17.58 44.35 1.16
CA ASP A 887 -16.97 43.15 0.58
C ASP A 887 -16.24 43.42 -0.74
N ALA A 888 -16.71 44.40 -1.52
CA ALA A 888 -16.13 44.76 -2.82
C ALA A 888 -16.15 46.27 -3.08
N GLU A 889 -15.27 46.72 -3.97
CA GLU A 889 -15.19 48.13 -4.40
C GLU A 889 -16.57 48.65 -4.84
N GLY A 890 -17.09 49.66 -4.13
CA GLY A 890 -18.40 50.28 -4.39
C GLY A 890 -19.55 49.78 -3.51
N GLU A 891 -19.37 48.74 -2.70
CA GLU A 891 -20.39 48.27 -1.74
C GLU A 891 -20.36 49.09 -0.44
N ALA A 892 -21.55 49.49 0.03
CA ALA A 892 -21.72 50.40 1.14
C ALA A 892 -22.97 50.02 1.96
N HIS A 893 -22.99 50.34 3.25
CA HIS A 893 -24.07 49.98 4.17
C HIS A 893 -24.54 51.19 5.00
N ASP A 894 -25.80 51.13 5.45
CA ASP A 894 -26.43 52.09 6.36
C ASP A 894 -26.16 51.65 7.81
N ASP A 895 -24.95 51.89 8.28
CA ASP A 895 -24.46 51.44 9.60
C ASP A 895 -25.09 52.25 10.74
N ASP A 896 -25.40 53.52 10.51
CA ASP A 896 -26.05 54.39 11.50
C ASP A 896 -27.59 54.34 11.50
N GLY A 897 -28.17 53.65 10.52
CA GLY A 897 -29.60 53.38 10.41
C GLY A 897 -30.45 54.59 10.02
N ASP A 898 -29.86 55.62 9.43
CA ASP A 898 -30.56 56.81 8.94
C ASP A 898 -31.20 56.64 7.55
N GLY A 899 -30.91 55.53 6.88
CA GLY A 899 -31.46 55.13 5.58
C GLY A 899 -30.61 55.57 4.39
N LEU A 900 -29.37 56.00 4.62
CA LEU A 900 -28.37 56.35 3.61
C LEU A 900 -27.23 55.35 3.71
N ASP A 901 -26.63 54.94 2.58
CA ASP A 901 -25.44 54.10 2.66
C ASP A 901 -24.20 54.99 2.91
N GLU A 902 -23.25 54.50 3.69
CA GLU A 902 -21.96 55.14 3.98
C GLU A 902 -20.77 54.20 3.79
N VAL A 903 -19.58 54.81 3.67
CA VAL A 903 -18.29 54.14 3.75
C VAL A 903 -17.33 54.95 4.60
N MET A 904 -16.55 54.26 5.43
CA MET A 904 -15.56 54.88 6.30
C MET A 904 -14.30 55.28 5.52
N THR A 905 -13.68 56.38 5.94
CA THR A 905 -12.43 56.87 5.35
C THR A 905 -11.43 57.30 6.40
N LYS A 906 -10.15 57.32 6.01
CA LYS A 906 -9.05 57.75 6.88
C LYS A 906 -8.00 58.44 6.05
N MET A 907 -7.54 59.58 6.51
CA MET A 907 -6.38 60.22 5.93
C MET A 907 -5.12 59.55 6.48
N VAL A 908 -4.38 58.85 5.62
CA VAL A 908 -3.14 58.13 5.99
C VAL A 908 -1.86 58.87 5.63
N GLN A 909 -1.96 59.88 4.75
CA GLN A 909 -0.87 60.81 4.47
C GLN A 909 -1.41 62.24 4.29
N LEU A 910 -0.78 63.20 4.97
CA LEU A 910 -0.98 64.64 4.77
C LEU A 910 0.40 65.32 4.91
N ASP A 911 1.07 65.64 3.81
CA ASP A 911 2.42 66.25 3.86
C ASP A 911 2.44 67.60 3.15
N LEU A 912 1.64 68.55 3.64
CA LEU A 912 1.43 69.82 2.96
C LEU A 912 2.47 70.87 3.39
N GLN A 913 3.07 71.54 2.41
CA GLN A 913 4.09 72.57 2.63
C GLN A 913 3.71 73.90 2.00
N GLY A 914 4.04 75.00 2.66
CA GLY A 914 3.88 76.34 2.10
C GLY A 914 4.70 77.41 2.81
N LEU A 915 4.44 78.66 2.47
CA LEU A 915 5.15 79.83 3.02
C LEU A 915 4.17 80.78 3.70
N SER A 916 4.47 81.15 4.94
CA SER A 916 3.84 82.29 5.62
C SER A 916 4.79 83.47 5.75
N SER A 917 4.27 84.60 6.24
CA SER A 917 5.03 85.76 6.66
C SER A 917 6.09 85.47 7.74
N GLN A 918 5.98 84.34 8.44
CA GLN A 918 6.93 83.89 9.48
C GLN A 918 7.92 82.82 9.01
N GLY A 919 7.76 82.28 7.79
CA GLY A 919 8.64 81.26 7.22
C GLY A 919 7.89 80.04 6.67
N PRO A 920 8.62 78.96 6.33
CA PRO A 920 8.04 77.71 5.86
C PRO A 920 7.11 77.09 6.90
N ILE A 921 6.01 76.50 6.42
CA ILE A 921 5.06 75.75 7.22
C ILE A 921 4.96 74.35 6.64
N PHE A 922 4.89 73.38 7.53
CA PHE A 922 4.53 72.00 7.26
C PHE A 922 3.25 71.68 8.03
N VAL A 923 2.28 71.07 7.37
CA VAL A 923 1.06 70.54 7.98
C VAL A 923 1.05 69.05 7.68
N GLY A 924 0.94 68.25 8.73
CA GLY A 924 0.69 66.83 8.58
C GLY A 924 -0.05 66.21 9.74
N LEU A 925 -0.28 64.91 9.63
CA LEU A 925 -1.11 64.15 10.56
C LEU A 925 -0.48 64.10 11.96
N ASN A 926 -1.34 64.15 12.97
CA ASN A 926 -0.94 63.85 14.34
C ASN A 926 -0.92 62.32 14.51
N PRO A 927 0.23 61.68 14.79
CA PRO A 927 0.27 60.22 14.95
C PRO A 927 -0.50 59.72 16.18
N ASP A 928 -0.79 60.59 17.15
CA ASP A 928 -1.50 60.23 18.38
C ASP A 928 -3.04 60.26 18.23
N ILE A 929 -3.57 60.81 17.13
CA ILE A 929 -5.01 60.98 16.90
C ILE A 929 -5.32 60.62 15.45
N MET A 930 -6.16 59.60 15.22
CA MET A 930 -6.55 59.21 13.87
C MET A 930 -7.44 60.29 13.23
N SER A 931 -7.11 60.66 11.99
CA SER A 931 -7.94 61.54 11.16
C SER A 931 -8.90 60.72 10.31
N THR A 932 -10.01 60.31 10.90
CA THR A 932 -11.08 59.54 10.25
C THR A 932 -12.06 60.46 9.53
N GLY A 933 -12.90 59.88 8.69
CA GLY A 933 -13.92 60.57 7.92
C GLY A 933 -14.97 59.59 7.41
N VAL A 934 -15.98 60.12 6.72
CA VAL A 934 -17.08 59.33 6.14
C VAL A 934 -17.38 59.86 4.75
N ILE A 935 -17.72 58.97 3.82
CA ILE A 935 -18.45 59.30 2.59
C ILE A 935 -19.87 58.77 2.77
N MET A 936 -20.85 59.67 2.84
CA MET A 936 -22.25 59.34 3.07
C MET A 936 -23.10 59.83 1.89
N GLU A 937 -24.01 59.01 1.43
CA GLU A 937 -24.92 59.36 0.35
C GLU A 937 -25.80 60.57 0.68
N LYS A 938 -26.32 61.25 -0.34
CA LYS A 938 -27.38 62.26 -0.13
C LYS A 938 -28.78 61.66 -0.24
N VAL A 939 -28.90 60.57 -1.00
CA VAL A 939 -30.13 59.84 -1.28
C VAL A 939 -29.72 58.42 -1.66
N ASN A 940 -30.26 57.42 -0.96
CA ASN A 940 -30.05 56.01 -1.28
C ASN A 940 -31.03 55.54 -2.38
N ASN A 941 -30.58 55.57 -3.64
CA ASN A 941 -31.31 55.05 -4.80
C ASN A 941 -30.94 53.58 -5.09
N THR A 942 -29.78 53.12 -4.62
CA THR A 942 -29.24 51.78 -4.88
C THR A 942 -28.76 51.12 -3.58
N PRO A 943 -29.68 50.60 -2.72
CA PRO A 943 -29.28 50.09 -1.41
C PRO A 943 -28.22 49.00 -1.48
N GLY A 944 -27.18 49.13 -0.66
CA GLY A 944 -26.02 48.24 -0.63
C GLY A 944 -24.89 48.66 -1.58
N VAL A 945 -25.04 49.76 -2.33
CA VAL A 945 -24.07 50.24 -3.32
C VAL A 945 -23.96 51.75 -3.25
N LEU A 946 -22.74 52.25 -3.06
CA LEU A 946 -22.47 53.67 -2.98
C LEU A 946 -22.94 54.40 -4.25
N ASP A 947 -23.94 55.28 -4.10
CA ASP A 947 -24.50 56.17 -5.13
C ASP A 947 -23.53 57.30 -5.47
N LEU A 948 -22.37 56.93 -5.98
CA LEU A 948 -21.30 57.78 -6.49
C LEU A 948 -20.66 57.14 -7.73
N ASP A 949 -20.51 57.90 -8.83
CA ASP A 949 -19.84 57.40 -10.03
C ASP A 949 -18.40 56.96 -9.69
N PRO A 950 -17.93 55.76 -10.14
CA PRO A 950 -18.51 54.92 -11.20
C PRO A 950 -19.48 53.82 -10.73
N PHE A 951 -19.76 53.71 -9.43
CA PHE A 951 -20.50 52.58 -8.84
C PHE A 951 -21.99 52.66 -9.15
N ALA A 952 -22.64 53.77 -8.78
CA ALA A 952 -24.01 54.06 -9.13
C ALA A 952 -24.25 55.58 -9.34
N PRO A 953 -25.26 55.98 -10.15
CA PRO A 953 -25.50 57.39 -10.41
C PRO A 953 -26.07 58.11 -9.18
N GLY A 954 -25.27 59.00 -8.58
CA GLY A 954 -25.71 59.78 -7.42
C GLY A 954 -24.72 60.84 -6.99
N ASP A 955 -24.90 61.32 -5.76
CA ASP A 955 -24.03 62.29 -5.12
C ASP A 955 -23.87 61.92 -3.63
N ALA A 956 -22.64 61.92 -3.14
CA ALA A 956 -22.31 61.78 -1.72
C ALA A 956 -21.80 63.09 -1.10
N ASN A 957 -21.75 63.14 0.23
CA ASN A 957 -20.97 64.08 1.02
C ASN A 957 -19.75 63.36 1.57
N SER A 958 -18.59 64.01 1.57
CA SER A 958 -17.38 63.49 2.20
C SER A 958 -16.84 64.51 3.19
N TRP A 959 -16.46 64.06 4.39
CA TRP A 959 -15.82 64.87 5.39
C TRP A 959 -14.77 64.07 6.18
N PHE A 960 -13.82 64.78 6.77
CA PHE A 960 -12.80 64.24 7.67
C PHE A 960 -12.79 65.05 8.95
N ASP A 961 -12.66 64.37 10.08
CA ASP A 961 -12.33 64.96 11.37
C ASP A 961 -10.80 65.10 11.47
N LEU A 962 -10.30 66.29 11.12
CA LEU A 962 -8.88 66.65 11.03
C LEU A 962 -8.33 67.36 12.27
#